data_AF-A0A1V0GES9-F1
#
_entry.id   AF-A0A1V0GES9-F1
#
_cell.length_a   1.000
_cell.length_b   1.000
_cell.length_c   1.000
_cell.angle_alpha   90.00
_cell.angle_beta   90.00
_cell.angle_gamma   90.00
#
_symmetry.space_group_name_H-M   'P 1'
#
loop_
_entity.id
_entity.type
_entity.pdbx_description
1 polymer ?
#
loop_
_entity_poly.entity_id
_entity_poly.type
_entity_poly.pdbx_seq_one_letter_code
_entity_poly.pdbx_strand_id
1 'polypeptide(L)'
;MSNAAERGQALSNLLSNKQRDEAKAKDILAVAEGLGMKLIPERGNVYHWEEHDSLKLYPDRNTFRWWSQETGGDTINLVQVIQELNTGKRPNFKEAVNYLITGEFETIEVEPLPEREPFNYYLKRFESKNFDLGRDYLKNERGLSDETIDLFLKAGVLAQANHKTGDLIEPVIVFKSLDVDGSLKGATLQGIENHPDIHERGRLKKIMTHSDGMMGLTLDIGQPKRLVFAEAPIDLMSYYEVHKESLKDVRLVAMDGLKKATVSRYVADMASSDPTGPNRPSQVLKDNRRELGQLIDRLYMLDNVSKRLEDGLITLAVDNDEAGRKFIKEKFQDMNIPVKVDIPPLAEGQKKNDWNDYLKAEKGLIQLDKKAPEKTQEHTKKAENAFGDLPGNQEAAPLPEADEPQPLNESSPTQTQSQPLLNFTIPEEPKSIYKPHYHPISSKELRKLNRYAQQLQEVAKWYDETLAGSKVTYFVKDKDEVKSIEITFEKEHFMHLTGIYLIKQGITSSIALDNIVQGQGHFDNIYLANKGAAFSKLQIMPDLKAIIDSSSFYFNDVSDIEKFHRLDVSKAIRTEDSDLVLAFRTDDGETFPASLMKPGKTLNLQMDEIAEERAILGVYRKKGEQIDTLSINKHYIKDGGKEMLDIMNNNDFSPIQSKSQAIKREQSLATLDSDGDGLSDEVEIARGTNPYSPDSDGDGVPDGQEVAEGTDPLSASDNSYTKQQRDMTVTNMIKNNDIKALNEHLKEGIKSYFNSDNYKEFLNGMADFNNYSPRNIQLIKAQLPQATLVASFNQWKKRGGSVKGQKAIYIQAPVKVTIKDIYGNPKIDPETGEELKRLIFKSVPVFDVSQVTPQEGKTLDIPSMSGDATTPLSKEDYNNMYRSLKEISQSNGVPIRFDQTEPGVGGFYDTKRNEIVISNQAKRQPAQVIGTLIHEMAHSELHNDKTIAENYPDLKYSTGELQAESVAYVVSRHLGIDMGIERSFGYLASWAVAEGGLESLTAQLEIVQKESASLIERIDHAMTKYQKLSEDKVVSRDKVSTKENTFYDSLAQAKKRTNGKTAEEDEAPKKSQGIQM
;
A
#
# COMPACT_ATOMS: atom_id res chain seq x y z
N MET A 1 -17.38 2.53 59.38
CA MET A 1 -16.95 3.70 58.58
C MET A 1 -15.61 3.41 57.90
N SER A 2 -15.51 2.39 57.04
CA SER A 2 -14.27 2.03 56.34
C SER A 2 -14.47 1.85 54.83
N ASN A 3 -15.51 2.48 54.26
CA ASN A 3 -15.88 2.29 52.84
C ASN A 3 -16.02 3.61 52.05
N ALA A 4 -15.54 4.71 52.62
CA ALA A 4 -15.54 6.03 51.96
C ALA A 4 -14.13 6.50 51.55
N ALA A 5 -13.07 6.01 52.22
CA ALA A 5 -11.69 6.38 51.90
C ALA A 5 -11.13 5.65 50.67
N GLU A 6 -11.43 4.36 50.49
CA GLU A 6 -11.00 3.60 49.30
C GLU A 6 -11.75 4.02 48.02
N ARG A 7 -13.01 4.46 48.14
CA ARG A 7 -13.75 5.07 47.02
C ARG A 7 -13.26 6.48 46.64
N GLY A 8 -12.61 7.19 47.56
CA GLY A 8 -12.02 8.50 47.29
C GLY A 8 -10.65 8.43 46.62
N GLN A 9 -9.90 7.34 46.83
CA GLN A 9 -8.53 7.19 46.32
C GLN A 9 -8.45 6.47 44.96
N ALA A 10 -9.49 5.74 44.56
CA ALA A 10 -9.62 5.17 43.21
C ALA A 10 -10.08 6.19 42.14
N LEU A 11 -10.49 7.40 42.55
CA LEU A 11 -11.03 8.45 41.66
C LEU A 11 -10.01 9.53 41.26
N SER A 12 -8.76 9.48 41.76
CA SER A 12 -7.72 10.47 41.44
C SER A 12 -6.74 10.05 40.33
N ASN A 13 -6.88 8.84 39.77
CA ASN A 13 -5.95 8.29 38.77
C ASN A 13 -6.56 7.98 37.39
N LEU A 14 -7.82 8.33 37.14
CA LEU A 14 -8.38 8.43 35.78
C LEU A 14 -8.53 9.92 35.44
N LEU A 15 -7.90 10.39 34.35
CA LEU A 15 -8.33 11.64 33.72
C LEU A 15 -9.83 11.53 33.42
N SER A 16 -10.64 12.46 33.92
CA SER A 16 -12.09 12.40 33.70
C SER A 16 -12.40 12.59 32.20
N ASN A 17 -13.46 11.94 31.69
CA ASN A 17 -13.92 12.14 30.31
C ASN A 17 -14.09 13.64 29.98
N LYS A 18 -14.49 14.44 30.97
CA LYS A 18 -14.60 15.90 30.87
C LYS A 18 -13.28 16.60 30.52
N GLN A 19 -12.17 16.19 31.13
CA GLN A 19 -10.84 16.78 30.85
C GLN A 19 -10.34 16.38 29.46
N ARG A 20 -10.65 15.16 29.02
CA ARG A 20 -10.36 14.71 27.66
C ARG A 20 -11.12 15.54 26.62
N ASP A 21 -12.42 15.74 26.83
CA ASP A 21 -13.26 16.51 25.92
C ASP A 21 -12.84 17.98 25.88
N GLU A 22 -12.45 18.56 27.02
CA GLU A 22 -11.91 19.92 27.12
C GLU A 22 -10.59 20.09 26.36
N ALA A 23 -9.67 19.12 26.46
CA ALA A 23 -8.41 19.14 25.71
C ALA A 23 -8.64 19.07 24.20
N LYS A 24 -9.56 18.20 23.74
CA LYS A 24 -9.93 18.05 22.32
C LYS A 24 -10.64 19.28 21.74
N ALA A 25 -11.28 20.08 22.60
CA ALA A 25 -12.03 21.27 22.20
C ALA A 25 -11.15 22.53 22.01
N LYS A 26 -9.86 22.48 22.37
CA LYS A 26 -8.92 23.59 22.15
C LYS A 26 -8.77 23.89 20.66
N ASP A 27 -8.66 25.15 20.27
CA ASP A 27 -8.51 25.52 18.86
C ASP A 27 -7.20 24.97 18.29
N ILE A 28 -7.31 24.12 17.27
CA ILE A 28 -6.16 23.43 16.70
C ILE A 28 -5.14 24.38 16.06
N LEU A 29 -5.56 25.54 15.54
CA LEU A 29 -4.62 26.54 15.00
C LEU A 29 -3.83 27.20 16.13
N ALA A 30 -4.52 27.58 17.21
CA ALA A 30 -3.89 28.17 18.38
C ALA A 30 -2.94 27.19 19.07
N VAL A 31 -3.31 25.90 19.13
CA VAL A 31 -2.44 24.83 19.62
C VAL A 31 -1.23 24.65 18.71
N ALA A 32 -1.40 24.66 17.38
CA ALA A 32 -0.30 24.54 16.43
C ALA A 32 0.71 25.71 16.55
N GLU A 33 0.23 26.94 16.65
CA GLU A 33 1.10 28.11 16.90
C GLU A 33 1.78 28.03 18.27
N GLY A 34 1.07 27.60 19.32
CA GLY A 34 1.63 27.38 20.66
C GLY A 34 2.73 26.30 20.71
N LEU A 35 2.73 25.40 19.72
CA LEU A 35 3.79 24.40 19.50
C LEU A 35 4.92 24.91 18.60
N GLY A 36 4.90 26.18 18.19
CA GLY A 36 5.91 26.84 17.37
C GLY A 36 5.73 26.62 15.86
N MET A 37 4.56 26.17 15.40
CA MET A 37 4.32 25.95 13.97
C MET A 37 3.96 27.27 13.27
N LYS A 38 4.66 27.59 12.18
CA LYS A 38 4.30 28.70 11.30
C LYS A 38 3.32 28.22 10.22
N LEU A 39 2.09 28.73 10.27
CA LEU A 39 0.98 28.24 9.46
C LEU A 39 0.79 29.07 8.18
N ILE A 40 0.56 28.40 7.07
CA ILE A 40 0.26 29.02 5.77
C ILE A 40 -1.18 28.66 5.38
N PRO A 41 -2.06 29.65 5.11
CA PRO A 41 -3.43 29.39 4.70
C PRO A 41 -3.51 28.82 3.27
N GLU A 42 -4.41 27.87 3.07
CA GLU A 42 -4.79 27.29 1.77
C GLU A 42 -6.27 27.59 1.43
N ARG A 43 -6.67 27.27 0.18
CA ARG A 43 -8.07 27.32 -0.24
C ARG A 43 -8.92 26.33 0.58
N GLY A 44 -10.04 26.80 1.12
CA GLY A 44 -11.06 25.95 1.76
C GLY A 44 -10.97 25.84 3.28
N ASN A 45 -10.41 26.84 3.97
CA ASN A 45 -10.21 26.87 5.42
C ASN A 45 -9.36 25.68 5.88
N VAL A 46 -8.23 25.51 5.21
CA VAL A 46 -7.20 24.52 5.53
C VAL A 46 -5.90 25.29 5.67
N TYR A 47 -5.07 24.90 6.63
CA TYR A 47 -3.75 25.48 6.81
C TYR A 47 -2.73 24.37 6.69
N HIS A 48 -1.58 24.63 6.08
CA HIS A 48 -0.46 23.71 6.18
C HIS A 48 0.66 24.32 7.01
N TRP A 49 1.53 23.47 7.52
CA TRP A 49 2.73 23.91 8.21
C TRP A 49 3.82 24.29 7.20
N GLU A 50 4.42 25.47 7.31
CA GLU A 50 5.47 25.97 6.39
C GLU A 50 6.60 24.96 6.16
N GLU A 51 7.02 24.22 7.19
CA GLU A 51 8.08 23.22 7.05
C GLU A 51 7.60 21.88 6.45
N HIS A 52 6.29 21.61 6.49
CA HIS A 52 5.66 20.34 6.10
C HIS A 52 4.27 20.58 5.48
N ASP A 53 4.24 20.80 4.17
CA ASP A 53 3.01 21.02 3.38
C ASP A 53 2.03 19.84 3.37
N SER A 54 2.54 18.63 3.62
CA SER A 54 1.73 17.42 3.80
C SER A 54 1.01 17.36 5.16
N LEU A 55 1.40 18.19 6.13
CA LEU A 55 0.69 18.38 7.40
C LEU A 55 -0.35 19.48 7.22
N LYS A 56 -1.61 19.06 7.13
CA LYS A 56 -2.76 19.93 6.98
C LYS A 56 -3.57 19.99 8.28
N LEU A 57 -3.91 21.20 8.69
CA LEU A 57 -4.76 21.54 9.81
C LEU A 57 -6.13 21.96 9.27
N TYR A 58 -7.18 21.40 9.88
CA TYR A 58 -8.58 21.58 9.49
C TYR A 58 -9.32 22.25 10.66
N PRO A 59 -9.36 23.59 10.72
CA PRO A 59 -10.00 24.32 11.82
C PRO A 59 -11.50 24.07 11.92
N ASP A 60 -12.14 23.71 10.80
CA ASP A 60 -13.55 23.34 10.72
C ASP A 60 -13.85 22.05 11.50
N ARG A 61 -12.94 21.08 11.45
CA ARG A 61 -13.06 19.77 12.14
C ARG A 61 -12.29 19.71 13.44
N ASN A 62 -11.47 20.73 13.73
CA ASN A 62 -10.53 20.77 14.83
C ASN A 62 -9.56 19.56 14.85
N THR A 63 -9.12 19.16 13.66
CA THR A 63 -8.23 18.00 13.45
C THR A 63 -7.09 18.34 12.51
N PHE A 64 -6.03 17.54 12.57
CA PHE A 64 -4.94 17.60 11.62
C PHE A 64 -4.77 16.26 10.92
N ARG A 65 -4.16 16.31 9.75
CA ARG A 65 -3.71 15.14 9.01
C ARG A 65 -2.33 15.42 8.46
N TRP A 66 -1.40 14.53 8.76
CA TRP A 66 -0.06 14.53 8.21
C TRP A 66 0.08 13.37 7.24
N TRP A 67 -0.11 13.66 5.95
CA TRP A 67 -0.20 12.64 4.90
C TRP A 67 1.09 11.86 4.72
N SER A 68 2.25 12.52 4.79
CA SER A 68 3.56 11.86 4.64
C SER A 68 4.01 11.06 5.86
N GLN A 69 3.26 11.14 6.97
CA GLN A 69 3.56 10.41 8.21
C GLN A 69 2.42 9.48 8.60
N GLU A 70 1.39 9.36 7.75
CA GLU A 70 0.14 8.62 7.98
C GLU A 70 -0.57 8.91 9.31
N THR A 71 -0.19 9.99 9.98
CA THR A 71 -0.66 10.37 11.31
C THR A 71 -1.69 11.48 11.20
N GLY A 72 -2.54 11.60 12.21
CA GLY A 72 -3.58 12.61 12.27
C GLY A 72 -4.46 12.36 13.47
N GLY A 73 -5.32 13.32 13.77
CA GLY A 73 -6.18 13.23 14.93
C GLY A 73 -6.57 14.60 15.45
N ASP A 74 -6.89 14.65 16.73
CA ASP A 74 -7.28 15.87 17.43
C ASP A 74 -6.07 16.65 17.97
N THR A 75 -6.34 17.68 18.76
CA THR A 75 -5.32 18.52 19.41
C THR A 75 -4.37 17.74 20.32
N ILE A 76 -4.83 16.66 20.97
CA ILE A 76 -3.98 15.82 21.82
C ILE A 76 -2.97 15.10 20.93
N ASN A 77 -3.45 14.52 19.83
CA ASN A 77 -2.58 13.85 18.86
C ASN A 77 -1.59 14.84 18.22
N LEU A 78 -2.01 16.07 17.95
CA LEU A 78 -1.15 17.11 17.39
C LEU A 78 0.01 17.43 18.35
N VAL A 79 -0.27 17.65 19.64
CA VAL A 79 0.75 17.89 20.66
C VAL A 79 1.74 16.73 20.74
N GLN A 80 1.25 15.50 20.72
CA GLN A 80 2.12 14.32 20.77
C GLN A 80 3.07 14.23 19.57
N VAL A 81 2.52 14.39 18.36
CA VAL A 81 3.26 14.24 17.11
C VAL A 81 4.28 15.38 16.95
N ILE A 82 3.90 16.61 17.26
CA ILE A 82 4.81 17.76 17.11
C ILE A 82 5.88 17.77 18.20
N GLN A 83 5.56 17.36 19.44
CA GLN A 83 6.59 17.28 20.48
C GLN A 83 7.57 16.12 20.27
N GLU A 84 7.10 14.98 19.76
CA GLU A 84 7.97 13.90 19.31
C GLU A 84 8.94 14.39 18.24
N LEU A 85 8.45 15.14 17.25
CA LEU A 85 9.27 15.73 16.21
C LEU A 85 10.27 16.78 16.74
N ASN A 86 9.82 17.64 17.66
CA ASN A 86 10.63 18.73 18.18
C ASN A 86 11.69 18.25 19.17
N THR A 87 11.43 17.19 19.93
CA THR A 87 12.24 16.78 21.09
C THR A 87 12.78 15.35 21.01
N GLY A 88 12.38 14.55 20.01
CA GLY A 88 12.71 13.13 19.90
C GLY A 88 12.00 12.22 20.91
N LYS A 89 11.12 12.79 21.77
CA LYS A 89 10.37 12.06 22.79
C LYS A 89 8.88 12.36 22.67
N ARG A 90 8.08 11.32 22.44
CA ARG A 90 6.62 11.45 22.38
C ARG A 90 6.03 11.60 23.78
N PRO A 91 5.33 12.70 24.10
CA PRO A 91 4.66 12.85 25.39
C PRO A 91 3.52 11.84 25.50
N ASN A 92 3.35 11.28 26.69
CA ASN A 92 2.23 10.37 26.94
C ASN A 92 0.90 11.13 26.96
N PHE A 93 -0.21 10.40 26.90
CA PHE A 93 -1.55 10.99 26.84
C PHE A 93 -1.81 12.00 27.98
N LYS A 94 -1.35 11.71 29.20
CA LYS A 94 -1.55 12.59 30.36
C LYS A 94 -0.74 13.87 30.28
N GLU A 95 0.47 13.81 29.75
CA GLU A 95 1.33 14.98 29.52
C GLU A 95 0.73 15.91 28.45
N ALA A 96 0.25 15.35 27.34
CA ALA A 96 -0.39 16.12 26.27
C ALA A 96 -1.70 16.77 26.72
N VAL A 97 -2.56 16.03 27.46
CA VAL A 97 -3.81 16.58 28.02
C VAL A 97 -3.52 17.67 29.05
N ASN A 98 -2.53 17.48 29.93
CA ASN A 98 -2.15 18.52 30.89
C ASN A 98 -1.68 19.79 30.19
N TYR A 99 -0.81 19.69 29.17
CA TYR A 99 -0.38 20.84 28.39
C TYR A 99 -1.57 21.60 27.79
N LEU A 100 -2.52 20.89 27.19
CA LEU A 100 -3.71 21.51 26.58
C LEU A 100 -4.64 22.18 27.60
N ILE A 101 -4.77 21.61 28.80
CA ILE A 101 -5.63 22.16 29.86
C ILE A 101 -4.97 23.34 30.56
N THR A 102 -3.66 23.27 30.82
CA THR A 102 -2.93 24.31 31.57
C THR A 102 -2.34 25.41 30.69
N GLY A 103 -2.24 25.18 29.38
CA GLY A 103 -1.73 26.13 28.40
C GLY A 103 -2.73 27.22 28.07
N GLU A 104 -2.22 28.44 27.90
CA GLU A 104 -2.96 29.58 27.35
C GLU A 104 -2.71 29.62 25.84
N PHE A 105 -3.78 29.56 25.04
CA PHE A 105 -3.73 29.59 23.58
C PHE A 105 -4.60 30.75 23.10
N GLU A 106 -3.99 31.76 22.47
CA GLU A 106 -4.72 32.91 21.93
C GLU A 106 -5.59 32.48 20.75
N THR A 107 -6.86 32.89 20.75
CA THR A 107 -7.80 32.50 19.69
C THR A 107 -7.51 33.31 18.44
N ILE A 108 -7.14 32.63 17.34
CA ILE A 108 -6.81 33.29 16.07
C ILE A 108 -8.13 33.69 15.40
N GLU A 109 -8.34 34.98 15.13
CA GLU A 109 -9.43 35.45 14.28
C GLU A 109 -9.18 34.99 12.83
N VAL A 110 -9.94 33.99 12.39
CA VAL A 110 -9.88 33.49 11.01
C VAL A 110 -10.61 34.47 10.10
N GLU A 111 -9.93 35.00 9.08
CA GLU A 111 -10.61 35.77 8.03
C GLU A 111 -11.71 34.91 7.38
N PRO A 112 -12.96 35.39 7.28
CA PRO A 112 -14.04 34.60 6.72
C PRO A 112 -13.75 34.27 5.26
N LEU A 113 -13.88 32.99 4.91
CA LEU A 113 -13.73 32.49 3.55
C LEU A 113 -14.59 33.29 2.56
N PRO A 114 -14.14 33.48 1.31
CA PRO A 114 -15.03 33.89 0.25
C PRO A 114 -16.16 32.86 0.11
N GLU A 115 -17.41 33.35 0.03
CA GLU A 115 -18.59 32.50 -0.12
C GLU A 115 -18.41 31.53 -1.30
N ARG A 116 -18.81 30.27 -1.13
CA ARG A 116 -18.85 29.32 -2.26
C ARG A 116 -19.66 29.95 -3.39
N GLU A 117 -19.12 29.88 -4.60
CA GLU A 117 -19.86 30.32 -5.79
C GLU A 117 -21.24 29.62 -5.81
N PRO A 118 -22.34 30.39 -5.97
CA PRO A 118 -23.68 29.83 -5.98
C PRO A 118 -23.84 28.87 -7.16
N PHE A 119 -24.66 27.84 -6.98
CA PHE A 119 -25.00 26.92 -8.07
C PHE A 119 -25.52 27.70 -9.29
N ASN A 120 -24.82 27.56 -10.42
CA ASN A 120 -25.21 28.18 -11.68
C ASN A 120 -25.72 27.12 -12.66
N TYR A 121 -27.02 27.16 -12.95
CA TYR A 121 -27.65 26.27 -13.92
C TYR A 121 -27.38 26.72 -15.37
N TYR A 122 -26.16 26.46 -15.84
CA TYR A 122 -25.68 26.91 -17.15
C TYR A 122 -26.39 26.25 -18.35
N LEU A 123 -27.13 25.15 -18.14
CA LEU A 123 -27.92 24.49 -19.17
C LEU A 123 -29.28 25.14 -19.43
N LYS A 124 -29.71 26.12 -18.62
CA LYS A 124 -31.01 26.79 -18.77
C LYS A 124 -31.30 27.29 -20.19
N ARG A 125 -30.30 27.85 -20.87
CA ARG A 125 -30.42 28.36 -22.26
C ARG A 125 -30.40 27.26 -23.33
N PHE A 126 -30.02 26.05 -22.95
CA PHE A 126 -29.94 24.88 -23.81
C PHE A 126 -31.05 23.87 -23.49
N GLU A 127 -32.00 24.22 -22.60
CA GLU A 127 -33.20 23.43 -22.38
C GLU A 127 -34.07 23.42 -23.64
N SER A 128 -34.55 22.22 -23.99
CA SER A 128 -35.49 22.02 -25.09
C SER A 128 -36.86 22.58 -24.70
N LYS A 129 -37.58 23.13 -25.69
CA LYS A 129 -38.95 23.64 -25.47
C LYS A 129 -39.98 22.52 -25.26
N ASN A 130 -39.69 21.33 -25.80
CA ASN A 130 -40.44 20.10 -25.63
C ASN A 130 -39.61 19.07 -24.86
N PHE A 131 -40.28 18.02 -24.38
CA PHE A 131 -39.66 16.93 -23.63
C PHE A 131 -39.82 15.61 -24.40
N ASP A 132 -39.80 15.66 -25.73
CA ASP A 132 -40.20 14.52 -26.57
C ASP A 132 -39.18 13.38 -26.51
N LEU A 133 -37.88 13.68 -26.62
CA LEU A 133 -36.81 12.67 -26.55
C LEU A 133 -36.69 12.09 -25.13
N GLY A 134 -36.78 12.94 -24.11
CA GLY A 134 -36.77 12.52 -22.72
C GLY A 134 -37.99 11.66 -22.39
N ARG A 135 -39.18 11.99 -22.92
CA ARG A 135 -40.39 11.19 -22.75
C ARG A 135 -40.26 9.85 -23.44
N ASP A 136 -39.82 9.82 -24.69
CA ASP A 136 -39.60 8.59 -25.45
C ASP A 136 -38.66 7.63 -24.69
N TYR A 137 -37.51 8.16 -24.24
CA TYR A 137 -36.56 7.42 -23.43
C TYR A 137 -37.15 6.89 -22.11
N LEU A 138 -37.78 7.76 -21.32
CA LEU A 138 -38.33 7.36 -20.02
C LEU A 138 -39.50 6.37 -20.16
N LYS A 139 -40.29 6.49 -21.22
CA LYS A 139 -41.45 5.63 -21.45
C LYS A 139 -41.04 4.30 -22.08
N ASN A 140 -40.36 4.34 -23.22
CA ASN A 140 -40.12 3.18 -24.05
C ASN A 140 -38.88 2.39 -23.61
N GLU A 141 -37.81 3.06 -23.15
CA GLU A 141 -36.62 2.36 -22.64
C GLU A 141 -36.68 2.09 -21.14
N ARG A 142 -37.24 3.02 -20.35
CA ARG A 142 -37.26 2.91 -18.87
C ARG A 142 -38.57 2.40 -18.29
N GLY A 143 -39.61 2.24 -19.10
CA GLY A 143 -40.89 1.64 -18.70
C GLY A 143 -41.79 2.54 -17.85
N LEU A 144 -41.55 3.85 -17.79
CA LEU A 144 -42.39 4.78 -17.01
C LEU A 144 -43.69 5.14 -17.76
N SER A 145 -44.78 5.36 -17.02
CA SER A 145 -46.03 5.83 -17.63
C SER A 145 -45.99 7.32 -17.97
N ASP A 146 -46.81 7.75 -18.93
CA ASP A 146 -46.97 9.19 -19.24
C ASP A 146 -47.43 9.99 -18.00
N GLU A 147 -48.30 9.39 -17.18
CA GLU A 147 -48.78 9.97 -15.92
C GLU A 147 -47.62 10.27 -14.94
N THR A 148 -46.71 9.31 -14.74
CA THR A 148 -45.54 9.50 -13.88
C THR A 148 -44.58 10.54 -14.45
N ILE A 149 -44.33 10.52 -15.76
CA ILE A 149 -43.46 11.51 -16.41
C ILE A 149 -44.07 12.92 -16.25
N ASP A 150 -45.38 13.07 -16.46
CA ASP A 150 -46.11 14.33 -16.32
C ASP A 150 -46.08 14.85 -14.88
N LEU A 151 -46.14 13.96 -13.89
CA LEU A 151 -46.03 14.35 -12.48
C LEU A 151 -44.69 15.01 -12.17
N PHE A 152 -43.58 14.41 -12.59
CA PHE A 152 -42.23 14.95 -12.34
C PHE A 152 -41.95 16.20 -13.18
N LEU A 153 -42.49 16.30 -14.40
CA LEU A 153 -42.45 17.53 -15.20
C LEU A 153 -43.23 18.66 -14.51
N LYS A 154 -44.44 18.38 -14.03
CA LYS A 154 -45.29 19.35 -13.32
C LYS A 154 -44.68 19.81 -12.00
N ALA A 155 -43.95 18.94 -11.31
CA ALA A 155 -43.17 19.28 -10.13
C ALA A 155 -41.95 20.17 -10.44
N GLY A 156 -41.62 20.38 -11.72
CA GLY A 156 -40.50 21.23 -12.14
C GLY A 156 -39.12 20.62 -11.91
N VAL A 157 -39.07 19.33 -11.59
CA VAL A 157 -37.82 18.61 -11.26
C VAL A 157 -37.20 17.90 -12.45
N LEU A 158 -37.83 17.95 -13.62
CA LEU A 158 -37.39 17.27 -14.85
C LEU A 158 -37.31 18.27 -16.01
N ALA A 159 -36.24 18.20 -16.80
CA ALA A 159 -36.09 18.95 -18.05
C ALA A 159 -35.23 18.18 -19.06
N GLN A 160 -35.28 18.57 -20.33
CA GLN A 160 -34.41 18.03 -21.39
C GLN A 160 -33.50 19.15 -21.86
N ALA A 161 -32.21 18.88 -22.06
CA ALA A 161 -31.24 19.86 -22.55
C ALA A 161 -30.19 19.19 -23.46
N ASN A 162 -29.40 20.00 -24.16
CA ASN A 162 -28.21 19.53 -24.87
C ASN A 162 -26.96 19.79 -24.03
N HIS A 163 -26.17 18.74 -23.76
CA HIS A 163 -24.90 18.83 -23.06
C HIS A 163 -23.73 18.62 -24.02
N LYS A 164 -22.62 19.34 -23.80
CA LYS A 164 -21.39 19.15 -24.58
C LYS A 164 -20.37 18.35 -23.75
N THR A 165 -19.98 17.18 -24.25
CA THR A 165 -18.94 16.30 -23.68
C THR A 165 -17.79 16.21 -24.67
N GLY A 166 -16.66 16.88 -24.40
CA GLY A 166 -15.58 17.01 -25.40
C GLY A 166 -16.09 17.73 -26.65
N ASP A 167 -16.02 17.09 -27.82
CA ASP A 167 -16.58 17.59 -29.08
C ASP A 167 -18.02 17.09 -29.36
N LEU A 168 -18.52 16.13 -28.59
CA LEU A 168 -19.88 15.61 -28.72
C LEU A 168 -20.90 16.56 -28.09
N ILE A 169 -22.01 16.84 -28.79
CA ILE A 169 -23.21 17.45 -28.22
C ILE A 169 -24.29 16.38 -28.19
N GLU A 170 -24.75 16.01 -27.00
CA GLU A 170 -25.71 14.93 -26.79
C GLU A 170 -26.95 15.42 -26.02
N PRO A 171 -28.15 14.89 -26.32
CA PRO A 171 -29.36 15.20 -25.56
C PRO A 171 -29.33 14.48 -24.20
N VAL A 172 -29.68 15.23 -23.15
CA VAL A 172 -29.68 14.76 -21.77
C VAL A 172 -31.00 15.08 -21.07
N ILE A 173 -31.38 14.22 -20.13
CA ILE A 173 -32.37 14.50 -19.10
C ILE A 173 -31.66 15.19 -17.95
N VAL A 174 -32.24 16.30 -17.49
CA VAL A 174 -31.82 17.07 -16.33
C VAL A 174 -32.78 16.81 -15.18
N PHE A 175 -32.28 16.17 -14.12
CA PHE A 175 -32.94 16.01 -12.84
C PHE A 175 -32.54 17.17 -11.93
N LYS A 176 -33.49 18.02 -11.55
CA LYS A 176 -33.26 19.25 -10.79
C LYS A 176 -33.44 19.00 -9.29
N SER A 177 -32.51 19.50 -8.49
CA SER A 177 -32.56 19.47 -7.03
C SER A 177 -33.03 20.84 -6.53
N LEU A 178 -34.27 20.89 -6.04
CA LEU A 178 -34.91 22.12 -5.57
C LEU A 178 -34.87 22.18 -4.04
N ASP A 179 -34.65 23.39 -3.51
CA ASP A 179 -34.81 23.68 -2.09
C ASP A 179 -36.30 23.88 -1.75
N VAL A 180 -36.62 23.99 -0.45
CA VAL A 180 -37.98 24.11 0.06
C VAL A 180 -38.70 25.37 -0.48
N ASP A 181 -37.94 26.40 -0.86
CA ASP A 181 -38.49 27.62 -1.51
C ASP A 181 -38.62 27.50 -3.04
N GLY A 182 -38.34 26.34 -3.61
CA GLY A 182 -38.34 26.09 -5.06
C GLY A 182 -37.08 26.59 -5.79
N SER A 183 -36.08 27.10 -5.07
CA SER A 183 -34.81 27.52 -5.67
C SER A 183 -34.00 26.32 -6.13
N LEU A 184 -33.46 26.38 -7.34
CA LEU A 184 -32.58 25.35 -7.88
C LEU A 184 -31.20 25.39 -7.20
N LYS A 185 -30.81 24.29 -6.56
CA LYS A 185 -29.54 24.15 -5.81
C LYS A 185 -28.59 23.08 -6.35
N GLY A 186 -29.05 22.30 -7.32
CA GLY A 186 -28.22 21.32 -8.00
C GLY A 186 -28.96 20.69 -9.17
N ALA A 187 -28.24 19.92 -9.97
CA ALA A 187 -28.86 19.08 -10.98
C ALA A 187 -27.96 17.91 -11.39
N THR A 188 -28.58 16.80 -11.77
CA THR A 188 -27.95 15.57 -12.25
C THR A 188 -28.38 15.28 -13.68
N LEU A 189 -27.44 14.88 -14.53
CA LEU A 189 -27.61 14.67 -15.96
C LEU A 189 -27.58 13.18 -16.30
N GLN A 190 -28.50 12.77 -17.17
CA GLN A 190 -28.56 11.42 -17.75
C GLN A 190 -28.64 11.52 -19.27
N GLY A 191 -27.68 10.93 -19.98
CA GLY A 191 -27.67 10.86 -21.45
C GLY A 191 -28.82 10.02 -21.99
N ILE A 192 -29.45 10.52 -23.06
CA ILE A 192 -30.56 9.86 -23.80
C ILE A 192 -30.03 8.97 -24.92
N GLU A 193 -28.83 9.22 -25.44
CA GLU A 193 -28.18 8.42 -26.51
C GLU A 193 -27.02 7.57 -25.97
N ASN A 194 -26.77 6.43 -26.64
CA ASN A 194 -25.80 5.44 -26.20
C ASN A 194 -24.51 5.62 -26.99
N HIS A 195 -23.46 6.09 -26.33
CA HIS A 195 -22.14 6.39 -26.85
C HIS A 195 -21.07 5.62 -26.04
N PRO A 196 -20.94 4.29 -26.22
CA PRO A 196 -20.01 3.45 -25.45
C PRO A 196 -18.53 3.77 -25.68
N ASP A 197 -18.20 4.40 -26.82
CA ASP A 197 -16.84 4.84 -27.15
C ASP A 197 -16.39 6.05 -26.32
N ILE A 198 -17.34 6.77 -25.70
CA ILE A 198 -17.11 8.01 -24.93
C ILE A 198 -17.48 7.82 -23.46
N HIS A 199 -18.54 7.08 -23.18
CA HIS A 199 -19.02 6.81 -21.82
C HIS A 199 -18.86 5.32 -21.48
N GLU A 200 -18.08 5.02 -20.44
CA GLU A 200 -17.80 3.66 -19.96
C GLU A 200 -19.07 2.81 -19.72
N ARG A 201 -20.17 3.46 -19.29
CA ARG A 201 -21.47 2.81 -19.03
C ARG A 201 -22.45 2.94 -20.20
N GLY A 202 -21.96 3.25 -21.39
CA GLY A 202 -22.76 3.50 -22.59
C GLY A 202 -23.41 4.90 -22.64
N ARG A 203 -23.81 5.47 -21.50
CA ARG A 203 -24.54 6.77 -21.47
C ARG A 203 -23.93 7.73 -20.44
N LEU A 204 -24.01 9.04 -20.70
CA LEU A 204 -23.58 10.08 -19.77
C LEU A 204 -24.33 9.96 -18.43
N LYS A 205 -23.60 9.97 -17.31
CA LYS A 205 -24.16 10.15 -15.96
C LYS A 205 -23.29 11.15 -15.19
N LYS A 206 -23.81 12.32 -14.84
CA LYS A 206 -23.00 13.43 -14.29
C LYS A 206 -23.78 14.35 -13.34
N ILE A 207 -23.21 14.66 -12.18
CA ILE A 207 -23.72 15.72 -11.30
C ILE A 207 -23.13 17.06 -11.77
N MET A 208 -23.94 18.11 -11.90
CA MET A 208 -23.47 19.43 -12.34
C MET A 208 -22.57 20.09 -11.29
N THR A 209 -21.52 20.78 -11.76
CA THR A 209 -20.56 21.51 -10.90
C THR A 209 -21.27 22.50 -9.97
N HIS A 210 -20.78 22.62 -8.73
CA HIS A 210 -21.34 23.46 -7.67
C HIS A 210 -22.76 23.08 -7.21
N SER A 211 -23.28 21.89 -7.58
CA SER A 211 -24.51 21.36 -6.96
C SER A 211 -24.32 21.15 -5.45
N ASP A 212 -25.37 21.36 -4.67
CA ASP A 212 -25.38 21.05 -3.24
C ASP A 212 -25.26 19.54 -3.02
N GLY A 213 -24.11 19.09 -2.48
CA GLY A 213 -23.79 17.68 -2.31
C GLY A 213 -24.62 16.91 -1.29
N MET A 214 -25.50 17.60 -0.52
CA MET A 214 -26.44 16.98 0.42
C MET A 214 -27.88 17.00 -0.10
N MET A 215 -28.12 17.52 -1.30
CA MET A 215 -29.44 17.56 -1.93
C MET A 215 -29.48 16.60 -3.12
N GLY A 216 -30.68 16.17 -3.45
CA GLY A 216 -30.97 15.48 -4.71
C GLY A 216 -32.37 15.81 -5.18
N LEU A 217 -32.83 15.11 -6.22
CA LEU A 217 -34.19 15.28 -6.71
C LEU A 217 -35.20 14.87 -5.63
N THR A 218 -36.23 15.70 -5.42
CA THR A 218 -37.30 15.43 -4.46
C THR A 218 -38.68 15.49 -5.12
N LEU A 219 -39.62 14.72 -4.60
CA LEU A 219 -41.03 14.79 -4.98
C LEU A 219 -41.92 14.54 -3.76
N ASP A 220 -42.83 15.48 -3.49
CA ASP A 220 -43.79 15.37 -2.40
C ASP A 220 -45.11 14.79 -2.90
N ILE A 221 -45.60 13.75 -2.22
CA ILE A 221 -46.89 13.13 -2.46
C ILE A 221 -47.79 13.42 -1.25
N GLY A 222 -48.85 14.19 -1.46
CA GLY A 222 -49.74 14.63 -0.37
C GLY A 222 -49.04 15.60 0.57
N GLN A 223 -49.26 15.45 1.88
CA GLN A 223 -48.57 16.24 2.91
C GLN A 223 -47.52 15.35 3.58
N PRO A 224 -46.23 15.49 3.24
CA PRO A 224 -45.22 14.51 3.61
C PRO A 224 -45.04 14.41 5.12
N LYS A 225 -45.21 13.20 5.66
CA LYS A 225 -44.99 12.82 7.07
C LYS A 225 -43.85 11.83 7.23
N ARG A 226 -43.39 11.22 6.14
CA ARG A 226 -42.30 10.24 6.09
C ARG A 226 -41.46 10.41 4.83
N LEU A 227 -40.28 9.79 4.83
CA LEU A 227 -39.26 9.90 3.80
C LEU A 227 -39.01 8.55 3.13
N VAL A 228 -38.83 8.56 1.81
CA VAL A 228 -38.35 7.40 1.05
C VAL A 228 -37.13 7.83 0.25
N PHE A 229 -36.05 7.06 0.37
CA PHE A 229 -34.79 7.33 -0.31
C PHE A 229 -34.48 6.27 -1.37
N ALA A 230 -34.27 6.68 -2.62
CA ALA A 230 -33.74 5.83 -3.68
C ALA A 230 -32.32 6.27 -4.08
N GLU A 231 -31.56 5.36 -4.70
CA GLU A 231 -30.16 5.60 -5.03
C GLU A 231 -29.99 6.67 -6.12
N ALA A 232 -30.79 6.62 -7.18
CA ALA A 232 -30.74 7.59 -8.27
C ALA A 232 -32.15 8.03 -8.73
N PRO A 233 -32.25 9.09 -9.55
CA PRO A 233 -33.55 9.64 -9.97
C PRO A 233 -34.43 8.66 -10.74
N ILE A 234 -33.86 7.84 -11.63
CA ILE A 234 -34.64 6.83 -12.38
C ILE A 234 -35.16 5.73 -11.44
N ASP A 235 -34.39 5.32 -10.44
CA ASP A 235 -34.82 4.36 -9.43
C ASP A 235 -35.94 4.93 -8.56
N LEU A 236 -35.86 6.22 -8.22
CA LEU A 236 -36.92 6.94 -7.50
C LEU A 236 -38.22 6.99 -8.32
N MET A 237 -38.14 7.33 -9.61
CA MET A 237 -39.29 7.36 -10.50
C MET A 237 -39.88 5.95 -10.70
N SER A 238 -39.04 4.94 -10.80
CA SER A 238 -39.47 3.54 -10.94
C SER A 238 -40.13 3.03 -9.66
N TYR A 239 -39.56 3.34 -8.49
CA TYR A 239 -40.18 3.05 -7.20
C TYR A 239 -41.55 3.71 -7.05
N TYR A 240 -41.68 4.97 -7.46
CA TYR A 240 -42.98 5.66 -7.49
C TYR A 240 -43.97 4.95 -8.40
N GLU A 241 -43.61 4.63 -9.64
CA GLU A 241 -44.49 3.96 -10.60
C GLU A 241 -45.04 2.62 -10.06
N VAL A 242 -44.18 1.82 -9.40
CA VAL A 242 -44.56 0.54 -8.79
C VAL A 242 -45.49 0.74 -7.58
N HIS A 243 -45.31 1.81 -6.81
CA HIS A 243 -46.00 2.00 -5.54
C HIS A 243 -47.05 3.12 -5.54
N LYS A 244 -47.35 3.76 -6.68
CA LYS A 244 -48.15 4.99 -6.76
C LYS A 244 -49.54 4.89 -6.13
N GLU A 245 -50.14 3.70 -6.12
CA GLU A 245 -51.44 3.45 -5.48
C GLU A 245 -51.39 3.44 -3.94
N SER A 246 -50.20 3.16 -3.37
CA SER A 246 -49.98 3.00 -1.93
C SER A 246 -49.26 4.19 -1.29
N LEU A 247 -48.52 4.99 -2.07
CA LEU A 247 -47.78 6.13 -1.57
C LEU A 247 -48.73 7.30 -1.23
N LYS A 248 -48.79 7.65 0.06
CA LYS A 248 -49.51 8.81 0.58
C LYS A 248 -48.65 9.51 1.63
N ASP A 249 -48.75 10.83 1.69
CA ASP A 249 -48.09 11.68 2.70
C ASP A 249 -46.58 11.36 2.83
N VAL A 250 -45.87 11.35 1.70
CA VAL A 250 -44.45 10.95 1.64
C VAL A 250 -43.64 11.91 0.79
N ARG A 251 -42.41 12.18 1.22
CA ARG A 251 -41.39 12.84 0.41
C ARG A 251 -40.42 11.80 -0.13
N LEU A 252 -40.38 11.71 -1.46
CA LEU A 252 -39.48 10.86 -2.22
C LEU A 252 -38.18 11.64 -2.47
N VAL A 253 -37.02 11.00 -2.26
CA VAL A 253 -35.70 11.63 -2.40
C VAL A 253 -34.75 10.71 -3.18
N ALA A 254 -34.18 11.19 -4.27
CA ALA A 254 -33.05 10.56 -4.94
C ALA A 254 -31.75 11.07 -4.32
N MET A 255 -30.84 10.17 -3.94
CA MET A 255 -29.59 10.57 -3.26
C MET A 255 -28.45 10.92 -4.23
N ASP A 256 -28.60 10.60 -5.52
CA ASP A 256 -27.55 10.68 -6.54
C ASP A 256 -26.29 9.90 -6.09
N GLY A 257 -26.52 8.65 -5.66
CA GLY A 257 -25.56 7.75 -5.02
C GLY A 257 -25.82 7.55 -3.52
N LEU A 258 -25.30 6.47 -2.93
CA LEU A 258 -25.52 6.11 -1.52
C LEU A 258 -24.88 7.12 -0.54
N LYS A 259 -25.66 8.09 -0.03
CA LYS A 259 -25.17 9.21 0.80
C LYS A 259 -25.97 9.36 2.10
N LYS A 260 -25.35 9.02 3.24
CA LYS A 260 -25.94 9.22 4.58
C LYS A 260 -26.26 10.69 4.89
N ALA A 261 -25.40 11.60 4.42
CA ALA A 261 -25.56 13.04 4.60
C ALA A 261 -26.89 13.59 4.03
N THR A 262 -27.30 13.10 2.86
CA THR A 262 -28.58 13.43 2.24
C THR A 262 -29.74 12.96 3.10
N VAL A 263 -29.68 11.72 3.60
CA VAL A 263 -30.69 11.17 4.53
C VAL A 263 -30.81 12.04 5.79
N SER A 264 -29.68 12.35 6.44
CA SER A 264 -29.64 13.17 7.65
C SER A 264 -30.26 14.56 7.44
N ARG A 265 -29.97 15.21 6.31
CA ARG A 265 -30.53 16.53 5.98
C ARG A 265 -32.06 16.49 5.91
N TYR A 266 -32.62 15.60 5.09
CA TYR A 266 -34.07 15.55 4.91
C TYR A 266 -34.81 15.08 6.17
N VAL A 267 -34.19 14.24 7.00
CA VAL A 267 -34.73 13.89 8.33
C VAL A 267 -34.77 15.12 9.23
N ALA A 268 -33.70 15.93 9.25
CA ALA A 268 -33.67 17.16 10.02
C ALA A 268 -34.73 18.17 9.53
N ASP A 269 -34.88 18.33 8.21
CA ASP A 269 -35.90 19.17 7.60
C ASP A 269 -37.31 18.73 8.03
N MET A 270 -37.58 17.41 8.02
CA MET A 270 -38.87 16.83 8.42
C MET A 270 -39.15 16.94 9.92
N ALA A 271 -38.12 16.84 10.76
CA ALA A 271 -38.26 16.90 12.23
C ALA A 271 -38.44 18.32 12.78
N SER A 272 -38.29 19.35 11.95
CA SER A 272 -38.43 20.75 12.35
C SER A 272 -39.89 21.16 12.52
N SER A 273 -40.20 21.92 13.58
CA SER A 273 -41.56 22.31 13.96
C SER A 273 -42.17 23.43 13.10
N ASP A 274 -41.40 24.00 12.17
CA ASP A 274 -41.86 24.98 11.19
C ASP A 274 -41.19 24.73 9.83
N PRO A 275 -41.75 23.82 9.00
CA PRO A 275 -41.17 23.43 7.72
C PRO A 275 -41.16 24.57 6.68
N THR A 276 -41.91 25.66 6.93
CA THR A 276 -42.15 26.77 5.99
C THR A 276 -41.66 28.13 6.48
N GLY A 277 -41.22 28.24 7.73
CA GLY A 277 -40.83 29.51 8.35
C GLY A 277 -39.34 29.84 8.32
N PRO A 278 -38.96 31.04 8.81
CA PRO A 278 -37.61 31.59 8.69
C PRO A 278 -36.55 30.89 9.55
N ASN A 279 -36.95 30.07 10.52
CA ASN A 279 -36.07 29.32 11.43
C ASN A 279 -35.90 27.83 11.03
N ARG A 280 -36.15 27.48 9.77
CA ARG A 280 -35.99 26.11 9.25
C ARG A 280 -34.52 25.65 9.33
N PRO A 281 -34.25 24.34 9.50
CA PRO A 281 -32.90 23.79 9.53
C PRO A 281 -32.06 24.23 8.34
N SER A 282 -32.59 24.21 7.11
CA SER A 282 -31.86 24.68 5.92
C SER A 282 -31.38 26.15 5.96
N GLN A 283 -31.98 26.99 6.82
CA GLN A 283 -31.57 28.38 7.05
C GLN A 283 -30.54 28.48 8.19
N VAL A 284 -30.73 27.71 9.27
CA VAL A 284 -29.73 27.53 10.35
C VAL A 284 -28.44 26.85 9.83
N LEU A 285 -28.58 25.98 8.82
CA LEU A 285 -27.51 25.24 8.14
C LEU A 285 -26.67 26.11 7.19
N LYS A 286 -27.18 27.29 6.78
CA LYS A 286 -26.37 28.28 6.04
C LYS A 286 -25.35 28.97 6.94
N ASP A 287 -25.65 29.13 8.22
CA ASP A 287 -24.87 29.97 9.13
C ASP A 287 -23.82 29.22 9.93
N ASN A 288 -23.88 27.88 10.05
CA ASN A 288 -22.90 27.10 10.84
C ASN A 288 -22.62 25.70 10.28
N ARG A 289 -21.67 25.59 9.33
CA ARG A 289 -21.13 24.28 8.89
C ARG A 289 -20.32 23.55 9.96
N ARG A 290 -19.73 24.29 10.92
CA ARG A 290 -18.96 23.75 12.06
C ARG A 290 -19.84 22.88 12.98
N GLU A 291 -21.15 23.16 13.02
CA GLU A 291 -22.13 22.35 13.75
C GLU A 291 -22.70 21.18 12.95
N LEU A 292 -22.53 21.13 11.62
CA LEU A 292 -23.17 20.12 10.78
C LEU A 292 -22.47 18.76 10.78
N GLY A 293 -21.13 18.76 10.80
CA GLY A 293 -20.36 17.55 11.09
C GLY A 293 -20.68 17.02 12.49
N GLN A 294 -20.85 17.94 13.45
CA GLN A 294 -21.29 17.62 14.81
C GLN A 294 -22.77 17.23 14.90
N LEU A 295 -23.65 17.56 13.95
CA LEU A 295 -25.07 17.19 13.96
C LEU A 295 -25.27 15.74 13.48
N ILE A 296 -24.46 15.30 12.52
CA ILE A 296 -24.41 13.92 12.05
C ILE A 296 -23.90 13.00 13.17
N ASP A 297 -22.94 13.47 13.96
CA ASP A 297 -22.46 12.78 15.17
C ASP A 297 -23.37 13.03 16.39
N ARG A 298 -24.12 14.14 16.46
CA ARG A 298 -25.13 14.39 17.52
C ARG A 298 -26.45 13.66 17.31
N LEU A 299 -26.70 13.04 16.16
CA LEU A 299 -27.78 12.04 16.04
C LEU A 299 -27.53 10.82 16.97
N TYR A 300 -26.27 10.59 17.38
CA TYR A 300 -25.90 9.64 18.42
C TYR A 300 -26.08 10.19 19.87
N MET A 301 -26.30 11.49 20.05
CA MET A 301 -26.43 12.16 21.38
C MET A 301 -27.86 12.65 21.69
N LEU A 302 -28.85 12.31 20.87
CA LEU A 302 -30.25 12.58 21.14
C LEU A 302 -30.98 11.30 21.58
N ASP A 303 -30.75 10.93 22.83
CA ASP A 303 -31.66 10.09 23.64
C ASP A 303 -33.11 10.63 23.67
N ASN A 304 -33.31 11.85 23.13
CA ASN A 304 -34.59 12.53 22.97
C ASN A 304 -35.19 12.50 21.55
N VAL A 305 -34.43 12.14 20.50
CA VAL A 305 -34.96 12.02 19.11
C VAL A 305 -35.26 10.58 18.73
N SER A 306 -34.56 9.60 19.27
CA SER A 306 -34.97 8.18 19.17
C SER A 306 -36.37 7.94 19.73
N LYS A 307 -36.82 8.74 20.71
CA LYS A 307 -38.19 8.77 21.22
C LYS A 307 -39.21 9.52 20.33
N ARG A 308 -38.74 10.29 19.34
CA ARG A 308 -39.57 11.12 18.43
C ARG A 308 -39.59 10.61 16.99
N LEU A 309 -38.64 9.77 16.58
CA LEU A 309 -38.68 9.06 15.31
C LEU A 309 -39.74 7.97 15.41
N GLU A 310 -40.96 8.27 14.95
CA GLU A 310 -42.00 7.25 14.81
C GLU A 310 -41.48 6.11 13.93
N ASP A 311 -41.85 4.87 14.30
CA ASP A 311 -41.53 3.68 13.52
C ASP A 311 -42.08 3.86 12.09
N GLY A 312 -41.19 3.84 11.09
CA GLY A 312 -41.54 4.08 9.68
C GLY A 312 -41.33 5.49 9.14
N LEU A 313 -40.66 6.42 9.87
CA LEU A 313 -40.30 7.74 9.32
C LEU A 313 -39.37 7.63 8.09
N ILE A 314 -38.41 6.70 8.11
CA ILE A 314 -37.42 6.54 7.04
C ILE A 314 -37.65 5.21 6.34
N THR A 315 -37.82 5.25 5.02
CA THR A 315 -37.81 4.08 4.14
C THR A 315 -36.59 4.13 3.22
N LEU A 316 -35.79 3.07 3.21
CA LEU A 316 -34.64 2.92 2.32
C LEU A 316 -35.02 2.02 1.15
N ALA A 317 -35.21 2.64 -0.01
CA ALA A 317 -35.54 2.02 -1.29
C ALA A 317 -34.34 2.01 -2.25
N VAL A 318 -33.22 1.49 -1.76
CA VAL A 318 -31.95 1.39 -2.50
C VAL A 318 -31.88 0.11 -3.33
N ASP A 319 -30.89 0.01 -4.21
CA ASP A 319 -30.70 -1.15 -5.08
C ASP A 319 -30.35 -2.41 -4.27
N ASN A 320 -30.84 -3.56 -4.72
CA ASN A 320 -30.58 -4.85 -4.07
C ASN A 320 -29.29 -5.48 -4.60
N ASP A 321 -28.18 -4.78 -4.43
CA ASP A 321 -26.83 -5.23 -4.73
C ASP A 321 -25.94 -5.24 -3.47
N GLU A 322 -24.64 -5.52 -3.63
CA GLU A 322 -23.72 -5.55 -2.49
C GLU A 322 -23.58 -4.17 -1.81
N ALA A 323 -23.54 -3.10 -2.60
CA ALA A 323 -23.35 -1.74 -2.10
C ALA A 323 -24.58 -1.25 -1.32
N GLY A 324 -25.79 -1.43 -1.86
CA GLY A 324 -27.05 -1.07 -1.21
C GLY A 324 -27.27 -1.85 0.10
N ARG A 325 -27.02 -3.16 0.11
CA ARG A 325 -27.11 -3.99 1.33
C ARG A 325 -26.11 -3.56 2.39
N LYS A 326 -24.86 -3.25 1.99
CA LYS A 326 -23.82 -2.75 2.90
C LYS A 326 -24.18 -1.40 3.48
N PHE A 327 -24.71 -0.49 2.65
CA PHE A 327 -25.14 0.84 3.08
C PHE A 327 -26.25 0.77 4.14
N ILE A 328 -27.29 -0.05 3.91
CA ILE A 328 -28.35 -0.27 4.90
C ILE A 328 -27.77 -0.79 6.21
N LYS A 329 -26.92 -1.83 6.13
CA LYS A 329 -26.38 -2.50 7.31
C LYS A 329 -25.46 -1.57 8.12
N GLU A 330 -24.40 -1.07 7.50
CA GLU A 330 -23.33 -0.36 8.21
C GLU A 330 -23.70 1.06 8.62
N LYS A 331 -24.61 1.72 7.89
CA LYS A 331 -24.95 3.13 8.13
C LYS A 331 -26.22 3.33 8.95
N PHE A 332 -27.05 2.30 9.09
CA PHE A 332 -28.32 2.37 9.80
C PHE A 332 -28.54 1.20 10.78
N GLN A 333 -28.50 -0.06 10.33
CA GLN A 333 -28.83 -1.21 11.20
C GLN A 333 -27.81 -1.44 12.31
N ASP A 334 -26.51 -1.43 12.01
CA ASP A 334 -25.44 -1.59 13.01
C ASP A 334 -25.39 -0.40 13.99
N MET A 335 -25.95 0.75 13.60
CA MET A 335 -26.09 1.96 14.41
C MET A 335 -27.44 2.03 15.15
N ASN A 336 -28.26 0.99 15.05
CA ASN A 336 -29.57 0.88 15.70
C ASN A 336 -30.55 2.02 15.35
N ILE A 337 -30.46 2.57 14.13
CA ILE A 337 -31.35 3.63 13.61
C ILE A 337 -32.61 2.97 13.03
N PRO A 338 -33.83 3.35 13.44
CA PRO A 338 -35.06 2.76 12.93
C PRO A 338 -35.29 3.14 11.46
N VAL A 339 -35.21 2.16 10.56
CA VAL A 339 -35.44 2.32 9.13
C VAL A 339 -36.28 1.17 8.58
N LYS A 340 -37.24 1.47 7.70
CA LYS A 340 -37.94 0.46 6.89
C LYS A 340 -37.11 0.16 5.67
N VAL A 341 -36.74 -1.10 5.47
CA VAL A 341 -36.00 -1.54 4.27
C VAL A 341 -37.01 -2.04 3.24
N ASP A 342 -36.97 -1.45 2.04
CA ASP A 342 -37.88 -1.78 0.94
C ASP A 342 -37.08 -1.82 -0.36
N ILE A 343 -36.42 -2.95 -0.65
CA ILE A 343 -35.49 -3.11 -1.78
C ILE A 343 -36.10 -4.06 -2.83
N PRO A 344 -35.78 -3.92 -4.12
CA PRO A 344 -36.40 -4.75 -5.16
C PRO A 344 -36.03 -6.23 -4.95
N PRO A 345 -36.99 -7.17 -5.10
CA PRO A 345 -36.73 -8.59 -4.89
C PRO A 345 -35.77 -9.14 -5.96
N LEU A 346 -34.96 -10.13 -5.59
CA LEU A 346 -34.09 -10.85 -6.53
C LEU A 346 -34.84 -12.07 -7.08
N ALA A 347 -34.83 -12.25 -8.40
CA ALA A 347 -35.27 -13.51 -9.00
C ALA A 347 -34.28 -14.64 -8.66
N GLU A 348 -34.73 -15.89 -8.79
CA GLU A 348 -33.92 -17.06 -8.50
C GLU A 348 -32.63 -17.09 -9.36
N GLY A 349 -31.47 -16.94 -8.71
CA GLY A 349 -30.15 -16.89 -9.37
C GLY A 349 -29.60 -15.49 -9.66
N GLN A 350 -30.39 -14.43 -9.45
CA GLN A 350 -29.98 -13.05 -9.67
C GLN A 350 -29.13 -12.52 -8.48
N LYS A 351 -28.02 -11.83 -8.77
CA LYS A 351 -27.10 -11.27 -7.74
C LYS A 351 -27.35 -9.79 -7.39
N LYS A 352 -27.97 -9.05 -8.32
CA LYS A 352 -28.29 -7.63 -8.21
C LYS A 352 -29.63 -7.33 -8.90
N ASN A 353 -30.42 -6.43 -8.34
CA ASN A 353 -31.61 -5.88 -8.99
C ASN A 353 -31.76 -4.41 -8.57
N ASP A 354 -32.17 -3.55 -9.48
CA ASP A 354 -32.53 -2.16 -9.20
C ASP A 354 -34.03 -1.94 -9.46
N TRP A 355 -34.56 -0.79 -9.05
CA TRP A 355 -36.00 -0.52 -9.18
C TRP A 355 -36.44 -0.34 -10.64
N ASN A 356 -35.54 0.07 -11.53
CA ASN A 356 -35.87 0.21 -12.95
C ASN A 356 -35.97 -1.15 -13.66
N ASP A 357 -35.05 -2.06 -13.37
CA ASP A 357 -35.07 -3.45 -13.83
C ASP A 357 -36.30 -4.19 -13.29
N TYR A 358 -36.64 -4.00 -12.01
CA TYR A 358 -37.87 -4.53 -11.44
C TYR A 358 -39.13 -4.02 -12.17
N LEU A 359 -39.25 -2.71 -12.40
CA LEU A 359 -40.38 -2.13 -13.13
C LEU A 359 -40.49 -2.67 -14.57
N LYS A 360 -39.36 -2.75 -15.29
CA LYS A 360 -39.34 -3.29 -16.66
C LYS A 360 -39.78 -4.75 -16.69
N ALA A 361 -39.40 -5.54 -15.68
CA ALA A 361 -39.83 -6.93 -15.55
C ALA A 361 -41.34 -7.04 -15.29
N GLU A 362 -41.90 -6.23 -14.38
CA GLU A 362 -43.36 -6.21 -14.13
C GLU A 362 -44.16 -5.82 -15.37
N LYS A 363 -43.64 -4.93 -16.21
CA LYS A 363 -44.27 -4.52 -17.48
C LYS A 363 -43.98 -5.45 -18.65
N GLY A 364 -43.24 -6.54 -18.43
CA GLY A 364 -42.89 -7.51 -19.47
C GLY A 364 -41.94 -6.97 -20.56
N LEU A 365 -41.24 -5.87 -20.29
CA LEU A 365 -40.28 -5.24 -21.21
C LEU A 365 -38.93 -5.98 -21.23
N ILE A 366 -38.61 -6.69 -20.14
CA ILE A 366 -37.47 -7.59 -20.05
C ILE A 366 -37.92 -8.91 -19.43
N GLN A 367 -37.34 -10.03 -19.87
CA GLN A 367 -37.42 -11.29 -19.12
C GLN A 367 -36.26 -11.32 -18.12
N LEU A 368 -36.57 -11.44 -16.83
CA LEU A 368 -35.55 -11.76 -15.83
C LEU A 368 -35.06 -13.19 -16.12
N ASP A 369 -33.82 -13.32 -16.60
CA ASP A 369 -33.27 -14.54 -17.19
C ASP A 369 -33.56 -15.81 -16.39
N LYS A 370 -34.43 -16.67 -16.93
CA LYS A 370 -34.47 -18.10 -16.60
C LYS A 370 -33.61 -18.85 -17.62
N LYS A 371 -32.36 -19.12 -17.22
CA LYS A 371 -31.32 -19.93 -17.91
C LYS A 371 -30.79 -19.37 -19.24
N ALA A 372 -29.51 -19.00 -19.24
CA ALA A 372 -28.56 -19.37 -20.30
C ALA A 372 -27.11 -19.36 -19.76
N PRO A 373 -26.18 -20.16 -20.32
CA PRO A 373 -24.86 -20.41 -19.78
C PRO A 373 -23.86 -19.30 -20.14
N GLU A 374 -22.83 -19.15 -19.30
CA GLU A 374 -21.65 -18.31 -19.57
C GLU A 374 -21.06 -18.66 -20.95
N LYS A 375 -21.16 -17.72 -21.89
CA LYS A 375 -20.26 -17.63 -23.04
C LYS A 375 -19.32 -16.45 -22.82
N THR A 376 -18.06 -16.81 -22.62
CA THR A 376 -16.87 -16.01 -22.89
C THR A 376 -16.97 -15.36 -24.28
N GLN A 377 -16.69 -14.08 -24.40
CA GLN A 377 -16.24 -13.48 -25.66
C GLN A 377 -14.98 -12.67 -25.41
N GLU A 378 -13.86 -13.35 -25.70
CA GLU A 378 -12.62 -12.74 -26.14
C GLU A 378 -12.87 -11.99 -27.46
N HIS A 379 -12.44 -10.74 -27.54
CA HIS A 379 -12.25 -10.05 -28.79
C HIS A 379 -10.92 -10.49 -29.41
N THR A 380 -10.96 -11.42 -30.36
CA THR A 380 -9.84 -11.68 -31.28
C THR A 380 -9.99 -10.84 -32.54
N LYS A 381 -8.89 -10.15 -32.88
CA LYS A 381 -8.70 -9.36 -34.10
C LYS A 381 -8.76 -10.24 -35.34
N LYS A 382 -9.37 -9.70 -36.40
CA LYS A 382 -9.29 -10.20 -37.78
C LYS A 382 -7.84 -10.22 -38.27
N ALA A 383 -7.42 -11.35 -38.82
CA ALA A 383 -6.48 -11.41 -39.94
C ALA A 383 -6.98 -12.52 -40.88
N GLU A 384 -7.43 -12.12 -42.07
CA GLU A 384 -7.71 -13.00 -43.19
C GLU A 384 -6.38 -13.42 -43.82
N ASN A 385 -6.22 -14.70 -44.11
CA ASN A 385 -5.58 -15.20 -45.34
C ASN A 385 -6.05 -16.64 -45.57
N ALA A 386 -6.71 -16.85 -46.70
CA ALA A 386 -7.22 -18.13 -47.18
C ALA A 386 -6.22 -18.79 -48.13
N PHE A 387 -6.07 -20.12 -48.06
CA PHE A 387 -5.61 -21.08 -49.08
C PHE A 387 -5.49 -22.45 -48.37
N GLY A 388 -6.10 -23.59 -48.70
CA GLY A 388 -7.08 -24.05 -49.70
C GLY A 388 -7.37 -25.55 -49.44
N ASP A 389 -8.54 -26.05 -49.89
CA ASP A 389 -8.89 -27.39 -50.46
C ASP A 389 -8.06 -28.64 -50.05
N LEU A 390 -8.57 -29.83 -49.64
CA LEU A 390 -9.73 -30.68 -50.03
C LEU A 390 -9.74 -31.96 -49.08
N PRO A 391 -10.61 -32.99 -49.22
CA PRO A 391 -11.34 -33.66 -48.12
C PRO A 391 -10.98 -35.13 -47.84
N GLY A 392 -11.56 -35.75 -46.81
CA GLY A 392 -11.66 -37.23 -46.74
C GLY A 392 -12.02 -37.84 -45.38
N ASN A 393 -13.20 -38.47 -45.30
CA ASN A 393 -13.64 -39.40 -44.25
C ASN A 393 -12.65 -40.56 -44.02
N GLN A 394 -12.52 -41.06 -42.77
CA GLN A 394 -12.79 -42.46 -42.37
C GLN A 394 -12.45 -42.73 -40.89
N GLU A 395 -13.29 -43.54 -40.24
CA GLU A 395 -13.17 -44.00 -38.84
C GLU A 395 -12.23 -45.22 -38.66
N ALA A 396 -11.49 -45.16 -37.54
CA ALA A 396 -11.09 -46.19 -36.54
C ALA A 396 -10.30 -47.49 -36.90
N ALA A 397 -9.12 -47.66 -36.29
CA ALA A 397 -8.74 -48.61 -35.20
C ALA A 397 -7.19 -48.91 -35.17
N PRO A 398 -6.63 -49.71 -34.24
CA PRO A 398 -6.05 -49.38 -32.92
C PRO A 398 -4.49 -49.49 -32.84
N LEU A 399 -3.88 -49.11 -31.71
CA LEU A 399 -2.43 -49.19 -31.44
C LEU A 399 -2.03 -50.43 -30.57
N PRO A 400 -0.85 -51.07 -30.81
CA PRO A 400 -0.38 -52.27 -30.10
C PRO A 400 0.65 -52.02 -28.97
N GLU A 401 0.88 -53.06 -28.16
CA GLU A 401 1.74 -53.15 -26.95
C GLU A 401 3.26 -53.37 -27.19
N ALA A 402 4.04 -52.79 -26.25
CA ALA A 402 5.30 -53.17 -25.55
C ALA A 402 6.45 -53.98 -26.20
N ASP A 403 7.72 -53.51 -26.03
CA ASP A 403 8.64 -54.00 -24.97
C ASP A 403 10.00 -53.23 -24.88
N GLU A 404 10.42 -53.01 -23.62
CA GLU A 404 11.70 -52.71 -22.90
C GLU A 404 13.04 -52.28 -23.58
N PRO A 405 13.90 -51.46 -22.90
CA PRO A 405 14.89 -51.97 -21.92
C PRO A 405 15.17 -51.10 -20.65
N GLN A 406 15.54 -51.77 -19.55
CA GLN A 406 16.28 -51.27 -18.36
C GLN A 406 17.81 -51.56 -18.47
N PRO A 407 18.73 -51.21 -17.52
CA PRO A 407 18.70 -50.28 -16.35
C PRO A 407 19.96 -49.37 -16.20
N LEU A 408 19.97 -48.43 -15.21
CA LEU A 408 21.06 -48.26 -14.21
C LEU A 408 20.64 -47.28 -13.09
N ASN A 409 20.69 -47.78 -11.84
CA ASN A 409 20.53 -47.16 -10.51
C ASN A 409 21.65 -46.12 -10.21
N GLU A 410 21.62 -45.16 -9.28
CA GLU A 410 21.08 -44.97 -7.92
C GLU A 410 21.13 -43.42 -7.69
N SER A 411 20.21 -42.67 -7.08
CA SER A 411 19.69 -42.77 -5.72
C SER A 411 18.67 -41.63 -5.48
N SER A 412 17.42 -41.97 -5.15
CA SER A 412 16.41 -41.07 -4.60
C SER A 412 15.34 -41.91 -3.89
N PRO A 413 15.07 -41.71 -2.58
CA PRO A 413 13.89 -42.26 -1.90
C PRO A 413 12.74 -41.23 -2.10
N THR A 414 11.46 -41.53 -2.34
CA THR A 414 10.67 -42.75 -2.19
C THR A 414 9.43 -42.64 -3.10
N GLN A 415 8.92 -43.79 -3.53
CA GLN A 415 7.78 -44.05 -4.41
C GLN A 415 6.49 -43.24 -4.10
N THR A 416 5.89 -42.62 -5.12
CA THR A 416 4.52 -42.10 -5.05
C THR A 416 3.53 -43.25 -5.28
N GLN A 417 2.95 -43.78 -4.20
CA GLN A 417 1.71 -44.54 -4.31
C GLN A 417 0.60 -43.59 -4.78
N SER A 418 -0.14 -43.95 -5.82
CA SER A 418 -1.32 -43.19 -6.26
C SER A 418 -2.41 -43.30 -5.19
N GLN A 419 -2.56 -42.26 -4.36
CA GLN A 419 -3.66 -42.19 -3.39
C GLN A 419 -4.95 -41.70 -4.06
N PRO A 420 -6.12 -42.18 -3.61
CA PRO A 420 -7.39 -41.74 -4.17
C PRO A 420 -7.65 -40.26 -3.86
N LEU A 421 -8.22 -39.54 -4.84
CA LEU A 421 -8.60 -38.14 -4.70
C LEU A 421 -9.75 -37.99 -3.70
N LEU A 422 -9.58 -37.11 -2.72
CA LEU A 422 -10.60 -36.80 -1.72
C LEU A 422 -11.85 -36.22 -2.38
N ASN A 423 -12.99 -36.83 -2.10
CA ASN A 423 -14.30 -36.32 -2.52
C ASN A 423 -15.35 -36.57 -1.43
N PHE A 424 -15.86 -35.51 -0.82
CA PHE A 424 -16.84 -35.57 0.26
C PHE A 424 -18.21 -36.02 -0.25
N THR A 425 -18.79 -37.02 0.43
CA THR A 425 -20.13 -37.56 0.16
C THR A 425 -20.87 -37.92 1.45
N ILE A 426 -22.21 -37.82 1.43
CA ILE A 426 -23.10 -38.22 2.53
C ILE A 426 -24.29 -39.05 1.98
N PRO A 427 -24.76 -40.11 2.68
CA PRO A 427 -25.74 -41.08 2.18
C PRO A 427 -27.24 -40.65 2.23
N GLU A 428 -27.58 -39.43 1.79
CA GLU A 428 -28.92 -38.76 1.84
C GLU A 428 -29.29 -38.03 3.15
N GLU A 429 -30.41 -37.28 3.14
CA GLU A 429 -30.69 -36.02 3.89
C GLU A 429 -29.95 -35.82 5.23
N PRO A 430 -29.30 -34.65 5.43
CA PRO A 430 -28.47 -34.40 6.60
C PRO A 430 -29.29 -34.49 7.90
N LYS A 431 -28.92 -35.43 8.78
CA LYS A 431 -29.55 -35.58 10.10
C LYS A 431 -29.18 -34.41 11.00
N SER A 432 -30.15 -33.57 11.36
CA SER A 432 -29.93 -32.43 12.26
C SER A 432 -29.58 -32.90 13.68
N ILE A 433 -28.33 -32.71 14.06
CA ILE A 433 -27.79 -32.84 15.41
C ILE A 433 -27.42 -31.43 15.86
N TYR A 434 -27.86 -31.03 17.05
CA TYR A 434 -27.54 -29.72 17.59
C TYR A 434 -26.04 -29.65 17.93
N LYS A 435 -25.29 -28.84 17.18
CA LYS A 435 -23.90 -28.49 17.47
C LYS A 435 -23.77 -26.96 17.51
N PRO A 436 -23.46 -26.34 18.67
CA PRO A 436 -23.34 -24.89 18.79
C PRO A 436 -22.35 -24.31 17.78
N HIS A 437 -22.73 -23.21 17.12
CA HIS A 437 -21.94 -22.50 16.10
C HIS A 437 -21.64 -23.27 14.79
N TYR A 438 -22.30 -24.41 14.55
CA TYR A 438 -22.22 -25.16 13.31
C TYR A 438 -23.62 -25.39 12.71
N HIS A 439 -23.69 -25.62 11.41
CA HIS A 439 -24.90 -26.03 10.69
C HIS A 439 -24.61 -27.25 9.81
N PRO A 440 -25.62 -28.12 9.57
CA PRO A 440 -25.46 -29.25 8.67
C PRO A 440 -25.21 -28.77 7.24
N ILE A 441 -24.34 -29.46 6.52
CA ILE A 441 -23.96 -29.09 5.16
C ILE A 441 -25.14 -29.24 4.19
N SER A 442 -25.42 -28.20 3.40
CA SER A 442 -26.38 -28.30 2.29
C SER A 442 -25.76 -28.94 1.05
N SER A 443 -26.56 -29.45 0.12
CA SER A 443 -26.05 -30.00 -1.14
C SER A 443 -25.24 -28.99 -1.97
N LYS A 444 -25.55 -27.70 -1.87
CA LYS A 444 -24.78 -26.61 -2.51
C LYS A 444 -23.42 -26.44 -1.86
N GLU A 445 -23.36 -26.48 -0.53
CA GLU A 445 -22.13 -26.37 0.23
C GLU A 445 -21.26 -27.60 0.12
N LEU A 446 -21.84 -28.80 -0.02
CA LEU A 446 -21.09 -30.03 -0.30
C LEU A 446 -20.36 -29.93 -1.65
N ARG A 447 -21.06 -29.47 -2.70
CA ARG A 447 -20.41 -29.18 -4.00
C ARG A 447 -19.33 -28.12 -3.87
N LYS A 448 -19.53 -27.09 -3.03
CA LYS A 448 -18.52 -26.05 -2.79
C LYS A 448 -17.31 -26.60 -2.05
N LEU A 449 -17.52 -27.41 -1.01
CA LEU A 449 -16.48 -28.07 -0.22
C LEU A 449 -15.61 -28.97 -1.11
N ASN A 450 -16.22 -29.72 -2.03
CA ASN A 450 -15.47 -30.56 -2.98
C ASN A 450 -14.58 -29.77 -3.95
N ARG A 451 -14.82 -28.48 -4.17
CA ARG A 451 -13.86 -27.62 -4.92
C ARG A 451 -12.57 -27.36 -4.15
N TYR A 452 -12.62 -27.43 -2.82
CA TYR A 452 -11.46 -27.27 -1.94
C TYR A 452 -10.86 -28.63 -1.55
N ALA A 453 -11.44 -29.77 -1.95
CA ALA A 453 -11.05 -31.08 -1.43
C ALA A 453 -9.60 -31.46 -1.75
N GLN A 454 -9.13 -31.20 -2.97
CA GLN A 454 -7.74 -31.46 -3.35
C GLN A 454 -6.77 -30.65 -2.47
N GLN A 455 -6.97 -29.34 -2.40
CA GLN A 455 -6.15 -28.43 -1.61
C GLN A 455 -6.19 -28.79 -0.11
N LEU A 456 -7.37 -29.16 0.40
CA LEU A 456 -7.53 -29.61 1.77
C LEU A 456 -6.79 -30.93 2.03
N GLN A 457 -6.81 -31.87 1.10
CA GLN A 457 -6.06 -33.13 1.18
C GLN A 457 -4.55 -32.89 1.17
N GLU A 458 -4.06 -31.98 0.31
CA GLU A 458 -2.64 -31.60 0.24
C GLU A 458 -2.15 -30.95 1.54
N VAL A 459 -2.94 -30.02 2.11
CA VAL A 459 -2.59 -29.36 3.38
C VAL A 459 -2.73 -30.33 4.56
N ALA A 460 -3.73 -31.21 4.56
CA ALA A 460 -3.88 -32.27 5.56
C ALA A 460 -2.67 -33.20 5.57
N LYS A 461 -2.19 -33.60 4.39
CA LYS A 461 -0.98 -34.42 4.26
C LYS A 461 0.24 -33.70 4.80
N TRP A 462 0.46 -32.46 4.41
CA TRP A 462 1.55 -31.64 4.95
C TRP A 462 1.45 -31.49 6.48
N TYR A 463 0.26 -31.24 7.02
CA TYR A 463 0.05 -31.12 8.46
C TYR A 463 0.36 -32.42 9.20
N ASP A 464 -0.10 -33.57 8.69
CA ASP A 464 0.15 -34.89 9.28
C ASP A 464 1.65 -35.25 9.27
N GLU A 465 2.32 -35.00 8.16
CA GLU A 465 3.75 -35.27 7.97
C GLU A 465 4.62 -34.30 8.80
N THR A 466 4.28 -33.01 8.79
CA THR A 466 5.15 -31.94 9.28
C THR A 466 4.87 -31.55 10.73
N LEU A 467 3.60 -31.41 11.13
CA LEU A 467 3.22 -30.80 12.40
C LEU A 467 2.59 -31.79 13.38
N ALA A 468 1.77 -32.73 12.92
CA ALA A 468 1.01 -33.60 13.81
C ALA A 468 1.92 -34.50 14.66
N GLY A 469 1.59 -34.61 15.94
CA GLY A 469 2.35 -35.34 16.95
C GLY A 469 3.69 -34.70 17.31
N SER A 470 3.84 -33.38 17.13
CA SER A 470 5.08 -32.66 17.43
C SER A 470 4.85 -31.43 18.31
N LYS A 471 5.90 -31.03 19.04
CA LYS A 471 5.98 -29.74 19.71
C LYS A 471 6.84 -28.81 18.86
N VAL A 472 6.27 -27.68 18.44
CA VAL A 472 6.97 -26.65 17.68
C VAL A 472 7.36 -25.52 18.63
N THR A 473 8.65 -25.24 18.70
CA THR A 473 9.24 -24.22 19.55
C THR A 473 9.62 -23.00 18.72
N TYR A 474 9.04 -21.87 19.07
CA TYR A 474 9.35 -20.57 18.49
C TYR A 474 10.24 -19.80 19.45
N PHE A 475 11.46 -19.47 19.02
CA PHE A 475 12.30 -18.53 19.75
C PHE A 475 11.93 -17.13 19.30
N VAL A 476 11.60 -16.25 20.25
CA VAL A 476 11.14 -14.89 19.98
C VAL A 476 12.01 -13.88 20.70
N LYS A 477 12.23 -12.73 20.05
CA LYS A 477 12.89 -11.58 20.65
C LYS A 477 11.89 -10.79 21.49
N ASP A 478 12.07 -10.79 22.81
CA ASP A 478 11.27 -10.01 23.74
C ASP A 478 12.18 -8.95 24.41
N LYS A 479 12.21 -7.76 23.82
CA LYS A 479 13.12 -6.66 24.22
C LYS A 479 14.59 -7.09 24.11
N ASP A 480 15.28 -7.19 25.23
CA ASP A 480 16.70 -7.59 25.34
C ASP A 480 16.88 -9.08 25.71
N GLU A 481 15.78 -9.84 25.82
CA GLU A 481 15.80 -11.26 26.17
C GLU A 481 15.28 -12.12 25.00
N VAL A 482 15.81 -13.34 24.90
CA VAL A 482 15.26 -14.38 24.03
C VAL A 482 14.36 -15.29 24.86
N LYS A 483 13.13 -15.52 24.38
CA LYS A 483 12.17 -16.43 25.01
C LYS A 483 11.78 -17.53 24.04
N SER A 484 11.51 -18.72 24.54
CA SER A 484 10.96 -19.83 23.75
C SER A 484 9.47 -20.01 24.04
N ILE A 485 8.73 -20.42 23.01
CA ILE A 485 7.28 -20.65 23.08
C ILE A 485 6.98 -21.97 22.41
N GLU A 486 6.52 -22.93 23.21
CA GLU A 486 6.21 -24.27 22.74
C GLU A 486 4.72 -24.40 22.40
N ILE A 487 4.44 -24.92 21.21
CA ILE A 487 3.09 -25.15 20.71
C ILE A 487 2.94 -26.61 20.30
N THR A 488 1.96 -27.30 20.90
CA THR A 488 1.68 -28.71 20.63
C THR A 488 0.72 -28.84 19.45
N PHE A 489 1.16 -29.53 18.40
CA PHE A 489 0.35 -29.82 17.22
C PHE A 489 -0.05 -31.29 17.20
N GLU A 490 -1.32 -31.58 17.50
CA GLU A 490 -1.88 -32.93 17.44
C GLU A 490 -2.77 -33.11 16.21
N LYS A 491 -3.03 -34.37 15.85
CA LYS A 491 -3.93 -34.73 14.74
C LYS A 491 -5.33 -34.13 14.92
N GLU A 492 -5.82 -34.13 16.15
CA GLU A 492 -7.16 -33.64 16.48
C GLU A 492 -7.34 -32.13 16.32
N HIS A 493 -6.27 -31.34 16.42
CA HIS A 493 -6.34 -29.88 16.25
C HIS A 493 -6.61 -29.46 14.80
N PHE A 494 -6.24 -30.29 13.81
CA PHE A 494 -6.37 -29.95 12.38
C PHE A 494 -7.81 -29.56 12.01
N MET A 495 -8.81 -30.31 12.47
CA MET A 495 -10.20 -30.05 12.11
C MET A 495 -10.70 -28.70 12.62
N HIS A 496 -10.17 -28.19 13.75
CA HIS A 496 -10.52 -26.87 14.28
C HIS A 496 -10.03 -25.72 13.36
N LEU A 497 -8.92 -25.93 12.65
CA LEU A 497 -8.36 -24.98 11.70
C LEU A 497 -9.20 -24.90 10.41
N THR A 498 -9.84 -26.00 10.01
CA THR A 498 -10.69 -26.05 8.80
C THR A 498 -12.09 -25.47 9.04
N GLY A 499 -12.61 -25.54 10.27
CA GLY A 499 -14.01 -25.22 10.56
C GLY A 499 -15.00 -26.25 10.00
N ILE A 500 -14.53 -27.46 9.68
CA ILE A 500 -15.32 -28.62 9.24
C ILE A 500 -15.41 -29.60 10.42
N TYR A 501 -16.59 -30.17 10.62
CA TYR A 501 -16.80 -31.24 11.59
C TYR A 501 -17.45 -32.44 10.90
N LEU A 502 -16.75 -33.58 10.93
CA LEU A 502 -17.13 -34.81 10.23
C LEU A 502 -17.76 -35.79 11.22
N ILE A 503 -18.91 -36.37 10.85
CA ILE A 503 -19.61 -37.36 11.66
C ILE A 503 -19.64 -38.68 10.89
N LYS A 504 -19.13 -39.73 11.53
CA LYS A 504 -19.34 -41.12 11.13
C LYS A 504 -19.18 -41.99 12.37
N GLN A 505 -19.91 -43.10 12.45
CA GLN A 505 -19.78 -44.01 13.59
C GLN A 505 -18.31 -44.44 13.80
N GLY A 506 -17.75 -44.12 14.97
CA GLY A 506 -16.36 -44.45 15.34
C GLY A 506 -15.27 -43.44 14.90
N ILE A 507 -15.62 -42.32 14.25
CA ILE A 507 -14.64 -41.28 13.90
C ILE A 507 -14.43 -40.30 15.06
N THR A 508 -13.19 -40.19 15.52
CA THR A 508 -12.67 -39.09 16.35
C THR A 508 -12.07 -37.99 15.46
N SER A 509 -11.80 -36.80 16.02
CA SER A 509 -11.12 -35.71 15.29
C SER A 509 -9.73 -36.13 14.78
N SER A 510 -9.04 -37.05 15.47
CA SER A 510 -7.76 -37.61 15.01
C SER A 510 -7.92 -38.52 13.79
N ILE A 511 -8.93 -39.40 13.79
CA ILE A 511 -9.24 -40.30 12.66
C ILE A 511 -9.75 -39.49 11.45
N ALA A 512 -10.35 -38.32 11.68
CA ALA A 512 -10.81 -37.44 10.61
C ALA A 512 -9.67 -36.93 9.71
N LEU A 513 -8.52 -36.55 10.29
CA LEU A 513 -7.34 -36.16 9.52
C LEU A 513 -6.84 -37.32 8.65
N ASP A 514 -6.69 -38.51 9.22
CA ASP A 514 -6.22 -39.70 8.49
C ASP A 514 -7.13 -40.05 7.32
N ASN A 515 -8.44 -39.93 7.49
CA ASN A 515 -9.41 -40.14 6.41
C ASN A 515 -9.27 -39.11 5.28
N ILE A 516 -9.07 -37.83 5.62
CA ILE A 516 -8.82 -36.77 4.62
C ILE A 516 -7.53 -37.07 3.85
N VAL A 517 -6.44 -37.39 4.54
CA VAL A 517 -5.14 -37.73 3.92
C VAL A 517 -5.30 -38.90 2.95
N GLN A 518 -5.97 -39.98 3.39
CA GLN A 518 -6.21 -41.19 2.59
C GLN A 518 -7.30 -41.03 1.52
N GLY A 519 -7.88 -39.84 1.33
CA GLY A 519 -8.92 -39.59 0.31
C GLY A 519 -10.30 -40.17 0.66
N GLN A 520 -10.51 -40.61 1.90
CA GLN A 520 -11.78 -41.18 2.36
C GLN A 520 -12.81 -40.09 2.69
N GLY A 521 -13.56 -39.66 1.68
CA GLY A 521 -14.54 -38.57 1.83
C GLY A 521 -15.97 -38.99 2.20
N HIS A 522 -16.25 -40.27 2.46
CA HIS A 522 -17.61 -40.74 2.77
C HIS A 522 -17.93 -40.71 4.27
N PHE A 523 -18.87 -39.84 4.66
CA PHE A 523 -19.26 -39.58 6.06
C PHE A 523 -20.78 -39.68 6.25
N ASP A 524 -21.24 -39.96 7.48
CA ASP A 524 -22.66 -40.03 7.81
C ASP A 524 -23.29 -38.64 7.82
N ASN A 525 -22.54 -37.62 8.26
CA ASN A 525 -22.93 -36.22 8.16
C ASN A 525 -21.70 -35.28 8.21
N ILE A 526 -21.82 -34.06 7.70
CA ILE A 526 -20.77 -33.04 7.83
C ILE A 526 -21.37 -31.68 8.20
N TYR A 527 -20.70 -31.00 9.13
CA TYR A 527 -21.09 -29.73 9.70
C TYR A 527 -20.06 -28.66 9.39
N LEU A 528 -20.53 -27.48 9.04
CA LEU A 528 -19.71 -26.32 8.72
C LEU A 528 -19.87 -25.25 9.81
N ALA A 529 -18.76 -24.62 10.18
CA ALA A 529 -18.79 -23.45 11.05
C ALA A 529 -19.67 -22.34 10.44
N ASN A 530 -20.52 -21.73 11.26
CA ASN A 530 -21.54 -20.76 10.84
C ASN A 530 -20.97 -19.48 10.21
N LYS A 531 -21.85 -18.69 9.57
CA LYS A 531 -21.53 -17.37 8.98
C LYS A 531 -20.42 -17.41 7.91
N GLY A 532 -20.28 -18.54 7.21
CA GLY A 532 -19.26 -18.71 6.16
C GLY A 532 -17.82 -18.87 6.66
N ALA A 533 -17.63 -19.06 7.97
CA ALA A 533 -16.30 -19.16 8.58
C ALA A 533 -15.50 -20.35 8.03
N ALA A 534 -16.14 -21.51 7.80
CA ALA A 534 -15.47 -22.69 7.25
C ALA A 534 -14.84 -22.41 5.88
N PHE A 535 -15.57 -21.81 4.94
CA PHE A 535 -15.02 -21.49 3.61
C PHE A 535 -13.97 -20.38 3.64
N SER A 536 -14.09 -19.43 4.57
CA SER A 536 -13.07 -18.39 4.75
C SER A 536 -11.75 -18.98 5.26
N LYS A 537 -11.84 -19.98 6.15
CA LYS A 537 -10.69 -20.77 6.63
C LYS A 537 -10.08 -21.61 5.52
N LEU A 538 -10.90 -22.29 4.72
CA LEU A 538 -10.43 -23.11 3.59
C LEU A 538 -9.69 -22.30 2.53
N GLN A 539 -10.10 -21.04 2.29
CA GLN A 539 -9.46 -20.17 1.30
C GLN A 539 -7.99 -19.84 1.62
N ILE A 540 -7.65 -19.74 2.90
CA ILE A 540 -6.28 -19.42 3.38
C ILE A 540 -5.53 -20.65 3.89
N MET A 541 -6.11 -21.84 3.75
CA MET A 541 -5.52 -23.09 4.23
C MET A 541 -4.14 -23.39 3.59
N PRO A 542 -3.86 -23.08 2.31
CA PRO A 542 -2.52 -23.25 1.73
C PRO A 542 -1.44 -22.46 2.45
N ASP A 543 -1.80 -21.27 2.92
CA ASP A 543 -0.88 -20.32 3.55
C ASP A 543 -0.55 -20.74 4.99
N LEU A 544 -1.24 -21.77 5.53
CA LEU A 544 -0.92 -22.36 6.83
C LEU A 544 0.55 -22.79 6.92
N LYS A 545 1.20 -23.13 5.80
CA LYS A 545 2.62 -23.48 5.75
C LYS A 545 3.54 -22.32 6.16
N ALA A 546 3.11 -21.08 6.03
CA ALA A 546 3.90 -19.91 6.38
C ALA A 546 4.10 -19.75 7.91
N ILE A 547 3.30 -20.42 8.75
CA ILE A 547 3.41 -20.28 10.21
C ILE A 547 4.72 -20.84 10.77
N ILE A 548 5.39 -21.74 10.05
CA ILE A 548 6.69 -22.30 10.45
C ILE A 548 7.87 -21.46 9.95
N ASP A 549 7.58 -20.36 9.24
CA ASP A 549 8.58 -19.41 8.77
C ASP A 549 8.90 -18.37 9.86
N SER A 550 10.20 -18.11 10.05
CA SER A 550 10.71 -17.13 11.01
C SER A 550 10.49 -15.66 10.60
N SER A 551 10.01 -15.40 9.38
CA SER A 551 9.48 -14.09 8.94
C SER A 551 8.12 -13.74 9.57
N SER A 552 7.40 -14.72 10.12
CA SER A 552 6.14 -14.46 10.82
C SER A 552 6.37 -13.75 12.17
N PHE A 553 5.32 -13.11 12.67
CA PHE A 553 5.35 -12.36 13.93
C PHE A 553 4.53 -13.05 15.02
N TYR A 554 5.08 -13.08 16.24
CA TYR A 554 4.41 -13.62 17.41
C TYR A 554 3.82 -12.51 18.29
N PHE A 555 2.61 -12.74 18.79
CA PHE A 555 1.91 -11.86 19.73
C PHE A 555 1.66 -12.61 21.04
N ASN A 556 2.22 -12.08 22.14
CA ASN A 556 2.18 -12.71 23.45
C ASN A 556 0.90 -12.46 24.24
N ASP A 557 0.20 -11.37 23.94
CA ASP A 557 -1.09 -11.03 24.53
C ASP A 557 -1.98 -10.38 23.46
N VAL A 558 -3.01 -11.13 23.06
CA VAL A 558 -4.06 -10.64 22.16
C VAL A 558 -5.44 -10.62 22.83
N SER A 559 -5.48 -10.80 24.15
CA SER A 559 -6.73 -11.00 24.90
C SER A 559 -7.63 -9.76 24.94
N ASP A 560 -7.05 -8.57 24.86
CA ASP A 560 -7.77 -7.27 24.83
C ASP A 560 -8.45 -6.99 23.49
N ILE A 561 -8.16 -7.78 22.45
CA ILE A 561 -8.81 -7.64 21.15
C ILE A 561 -10.15 -8.38 21.21
N GLU A 562 -11.25 -7.65 21.03
CA GLU A 562 -12.63 -8.15 21.19
C GLU A 562 -12.89 -9.47 20.46
N LYS A 563 -12.32 -9.65 19.26
CA LYS A 563 -12.47 -10.88 18.47
C LYS A 563 -11.77 -12.09 19.10
N PHE A 564 -10.60 -11.91 19.70
CA PHE A 564 -9.84 -12.96 20.35
C PHE A 564 -10.37 -13.27 21.76
N HIS A 565 -10.82 -12.25 22.49
CA HIS A 565 -11.56 -12.42 23.75
C HIS A 565 -12.78 -13.33 23.58
N ARG A 566 -13.57 -13.14 22.50
CA ARG A 566 -14.75 -13.99 22.20
C ARG A 566 -14.38 -15.43 21.82
N LEU A 567 -13.16 -15.67 21.36
CA LEU A 567 -12.66 -16.98 20.95
C LEU A 567 -11.88 -17.69 22.06
N ASP A 568 -11.70 -17.05 23.22
CA ASP A 568 -10.92 -17.57 24.35
C ASP A 568 -9.49 -17.94 23.94
N VAL A 569 -8.83 -17.02 23.23
CA VAL A 569 -7.45 -17.17 22.76
C VAL A 569 -6.62 -15.98 23.25
N SER A 570 -5.38 -16.26 23.65
CA SER A 570 -4.51 -15.30 24.33
C SER A 570 -3.22 -14.99 23.56
N LYS A 571 -2.86 -15.83 22.59
CA LYS A 571 -1.63 -15.70 21.80
C LYS A 571 -1.94 -15.88 20.32
N ALA A 572 -1.11 -15.33 19.45
CA ALA A 572 -1.25 -15.53 18.01
C ALA A 572 0.08 -15.44 17.26
N ILE A 573 0.13 -16.10 16.10
CA ILE A 573 1.14 -15.85 15.06
C ILE A 573 0.43 -15.23 13.86
N ARG A 574 1.03 -14.18 13.30
CA ARG A 574 0.59 -13.52 12.07
C ARG A 574 1.69 -13.63 11.02
N THR A 575 1.33 -13.93 9.79
CA THR A 575 2.27 -13.93 8.66
C THR A 575 2.73 -12.50 8.33
N GLU A 576 3.91 -12.36 7.72
CA GLU A 576 4.50 -11.06 7.39
C GLU A 576 3.59 -10.18 6.51
N ASP A 577 2.96 -10.80 5.50
CA ASP A 577 1.98 -10.18 4.61
C ASP A 577 0.65 -9.80 5.29
N SER A 578 0.48 -10.17 6.56
CA SER A 578 -0.72 -9.95 7.37
C SER A 578 -2.00 -10.55 6.77
N ASP A 579 -1.88 -11.59 5.94
CA ASP A 579 -3.01 -12.26 5.30
C ASP A 579 -3.54 -13.48 6.09
N LEU A 580 -2.77 -13.97 7.06
CA LEU A 580 -3.12 -15.12 7.89
C LEU A 580 -2.78 -14.87 9.37
N VAL A 581 -3.73 -15.21 10.25
CA VAL A 581 -3.51 -15.27 11.70
C VAL A 581 -3.86 -16.67 12.21
N LEU A 582 -2.91 -17.29 12.90
CA LEU A 582 -3.11 -18.50 13.69
C LEU A 582 -3.18 -18.14 15.17
N ALA A 583 -4.37 -18.25 15.76
CA ALA A 583 -4.58 -17.99 17.17
C ALA A 583 -4.43 -19.27 18.01
N PHE A 584 -3.86 -19.13 19.20
CA PHE A 584 -3.59 -20.23 20.12
C PHE A 584 -4.41 -20.10 21.41
N ARG A 585 -4.82 -21.25 21.94
CA ARG A 585 -5.36 -21.37 23.29
C ARG A 585 -4.33 -22.06 24.18
N THR A 586 -4.35 -21.73 25.46
CA THR A 586 -3.53 -22.38 26.47
C THR A 586 -4.45 -23.03 27.49
N ASP A 587 -4.40 -24.35 27.62
CA ASP A 587 -5.09 -25.11 28.66
C ASP A 587 -4.06 -25.89 29.48
N ASP A 588 -4.20 -25.91 30.81
CA ASP A 588 -3.35 -26.68 31.72
C ASP A 588 -1.83 -26.50 31.51
N GLY A 589 -1.42 -25.31 31.03
CA GLY A 589 -0.03 -24.96 30.77
C GLY A 589 0.50 -25.34 29.38
N GLU A 590 -0.27 -26.08 28.57
CA GLU A 590 0.08 -26.40 27.19
C GLU A 590 -0.64 -25.49 26.20
N THR A 591 0.08 -25.04 25.16
CA THR A 591 -0.45 -24.14 24.13
C THR A 591 -0.68 -24.91 22.83
N PHE A 592 -1.84 -24.73 22.20
CA PHE A 592 -2.22 -25.45 20.98
C PHE A 592 -2.97 -24.54 19.99
N PRO A 593 -2.96 -24.88 18.68
CA PRO A 593 -3.63 -24.09 17.66
C PRO A 593 -5.16 -24.19 17.78
N ALA A 594 -5.82 -23.03 17.93
CA ALA A 594 -7.24 -22.96 18.22
C ALA A 594 -8.08 -22.49 17.01
N SER A 595 -7.60 -21.49 16.27
CA SER A 595 -8.30 -21.03 15.08
C SER A 595 -7.39 -20.36 14.07
N LEU A 596 -7.58 -20.74 12.80
CA LEU A 596 -7.05 -20.03 11.64
C LEU A 596 -8.02 -18.95 11.19
N MET A 597 -7.54 -17.77 10.79
CA MET A 597 -8.40 -16.74 10.22
C MET A 597 -7.67 -15.79 9.28
N LYS A 598 -8.38 -15.31 8.27
CA LYS A 598 -7.95 -14.16 7.46
C LYS A 598 -8.29 -12.89 8.23
N PRO A 599 -7.30 -12.09 8.68
CA PRO A 599 -7.60 -10.85 9.38
C PRO A 599 -8.16 -9.83 8.39
N GLY A 600 -9.21 -9.11 8.81
CA GLY A 600 -9.70 -7.95 8.08
C GLY A 600 -8.94 -6.69 8.51
N LYS A 601 -9.14 -5.57 7.80
CA LYS A 601 -8.49 -4.28 8.13
C LYS A 601 -8.59 -3.90 9.61
N THR A 602 -9.77 -4.10 10.21
CA THR A 602 -10.00 -3.80 11.64
C THR A 602 -9.20 -4.71 12.57
N LEU A 603 -9.11 -6.01 12.26
CA LEU A 603 -8.37 -6.94 13.12
C LEU A 603 -6.86 -6.68 13.05
N ASN A 604 -6.34 -6.40 11.84
CA ASN A 604 -4.94 -6.04 11.69
C ASN A 604 -4.60 -4.76 12.46
N LEU A 605 -5.42 -3.70 12.32
CA LEU A 605 -5.25 -2.47 13.11
C LEU A 605 -5.30 -2.72 14.62
N GLN A 606 -6.25 -3.52 15.10
CA GLN A 606 -6.33 -3.86 16.52
C GLN A 606 -5.12 -4.66 17.01
N MET A 607 -4.58 -5.57 16.19
CA MET A 607 -3.35 -6.30 16.51
C MET A 607 -2.15 -5.35 16.55
N ASP A 608 -2.05 -4.40 15.63
CA ASP A 608 -0.95 -3.43 15.57
C ASP A 608 -1.01 -2.39 16.71
N GLU A 609 -2.22 -2.00 17.14
CA GLU A 609 -2.42 -0.96 18.17
C GLU A 609 -2.40 -1.51 19.60
N ILE A 610 -2.91 -2.74 19.82
CA ILE A 610 -3.18 -3.29 21.16
C ILE A 610 -2.14 -4.33 21.55
N ALA A 611 -1.64 -5.13 20.61
CA ALA A 611 -0.77 -6.26 20.90
C ALA A 611 0.70 -5.96 20.56
N GLU A 612 1.62 -6.38 21.42
CA GLU A 612 3.06 -6.23 21.17
C GLU A 612 3.54 -7.28 20.16
N GLU A 613 3.99 -6.81 19.00
CA GLU A 613 4.60 -7.65 17.96
C GLU A 613 6.03 -8.08 18.36
N ARG A 614 6.37 -9.36 18.14
CA ARG A 614 7.68 -9.94 18.46
C ARG A 614 8.22 -10.73 17.29
N ALA A 615 9.46 -10.42 16.91
CA ALA A 615 10.16 -11.13 15.86
C ALA A 615 10.48 -12.57 16.28
N ILE A 616 10.22 -13.51 15.38
CA ILE A 616 10.61 -14.92 15.52
C ILE A 616 12.07 -15.05 15.04
N LEU A 617 12.93 -15.56 15.90
CA LEU A 617 14.37 -15.76 15.67
C LEU A 617 14.66 -17.12 15.01
N GLY A 618 13.90 -18.14 15.39
CA GLY A 618 14.03 -19.48 14.86
C GLY A 618 12.85 -20.36 15.26
N VAL A 619 12.54 -21.32 14.40
CA VAL A 619 11.44 -22.27 14.55
C VAL A 619 12.01 -23.68 14.50
N TYR A 620 11.77 -24.45 15.56
CA TYR A 620 12.25 -25.82 15.69
C TYR A 620 11.08 -26.75 15.97
N ARG A 621 11.17 -27.98 15.48
CA ARG A 621 10.19 -29.03 15.73
C ARG A 621 10.82 -30.17 16.50
N LYS A 622 10.19 -30.57 17.59
CA LYS A 622 10.51 -31.81 18.32
C LYS A 622 9.41 -32.85 18.08
N LYS A 623 9.77 -33.96 17.43
CA LYS A 623 8.88 -35.11 17.17
C LYS A 623 9.54 -36.38 17.72
N GLY A 624 9.10 -36.82 18.90
CA GLY A 624 9.84 -37.82 19.68
C GLY A 624 11.18 -37.26 20.19
N GLU A 625 12.27 -37.98 19.94
CA GLU A 625 13.64 -37.57 20.28
C GLU A 625 14.32 -36.73 19.17
N GLN A 626 13.71 -36.64 17.98
CA GLN A 626 14.26 -35.92 16.84
C GLN A 626 13.89 -34.44 16.92
N ILE A 627 14.90 -33.58 16.74
CA ILE A 627 14.76 -32.12 16.67
C ILE A 627 15.15 -31.67 15.27
N ASP A 628 14.22 -31.04 14.56
CA ASP A 628 14.43 -30.51 13.22
C ASP A 628 14.35 -28.98 13.25
N THR A 629 15.29 -28.33 12.58
CA THR A 629 15.23 -26.89 12.33
C THR A 629 14.27 -26.63 11.16
N LEU A 630 13.19 -25.88 11.40
CA LEU A 630 12.20 -25.55 10.37
C LEU A 630 12.52 -24.23 9.65
N SER A 631 12.91 -23.19 10.39
CA SER A 631 13.27 -21.87 9.83
C SER A 631 14.15 -21.10 10.80
N ILE A 632 15.07 -20.28 10.26
CA ILE A 632 15.97 -19.40 11.04
C ILE A 632 15.97 -18.01 10.44
N ASN A 633 15.81 -17.01 11.30
CA ASN A 633 15.77 -15.61 10.89
C ASN A 633 17.20 -15.08 10.73
N LYS A 634 17.71 -15.12 9.49
CA LYS A 634 19.08 -14.71 9.13
C LYS A 634 19.38 -13.23 9.41
N HIS A 635 18.36 -12.40 9.60
CA HIS A 635 18.53 -11.01 10.01
C HIS A 635 19.05 -10.92 11.45
N TYR A 636 18.48 -11.70 12.37
CA TYR A 636 18.85 -11.66 13.79
C TYR A 636 19.90 -12.71 14.19
N ILE A 637 19.95 -13.85 13.51
CA ILE A 637 20.73 -15.01 13.90
C ILE A 637 21.81 -15.28 12.87
N LYS A 638 23.08 -15.08 13.26
CA LYS A 638 24.26 -15.22 12.39
C LYS A 638 24.97 -16.57 12.49
N ASP A 639 24.78 -17.30 13.59
CA ASP A 639 25.39 -18.61 13.83
C ASP A 639 24.63 -19.77 13.13
N GLY A 640 23.59 -19.47 12.35
CA GLY A 640 22.71 -20.46 11.72
C GLY A 640 21.76 -21.16 12.69
N GLY A 641 21.59 -20.65 13.91
CA GLY A 641 20.70 -21.21 14.93
C GLY A 641 21.34 -22.30 15.79
N LYS A 642 22.68 -22.35 15.89
CA LYS A 642 23.40 -23.35 16.69
C LYS A 642 23.11 -23.18 18.18
N GLU A 643 23.13 -21.96 18.70
CA GLU A 643 22.85 -21.69 20.12
C GLU A 643 21.43 -22.11 20.53
N MET A 644 20.44 -21.83 19.69
CA MET A 644 19.05 -22.26 19.92
C MET A 644 18.88 -23.78 19.80
N LEU A 645 19.63 -24.43 18.91
CA LEU A 645 19.65 -25.89 18.81
C LEU A 645 20.29 -26.54 20.05
N ASP A 646 21.34 -25.93 20.61
CA ASP A 646 21.94 -26.38 21.86
C ASP A 646 20.97 -26.24 23.05
N ILE A 647 20.20 -25.15 23.11
CA ILE A 647 19.10 -24.97 24.08
C ILE A 647 18.07 -26.09 23.95
N MET A 648 17.65 -26.39 22.71
CA MET A 648 16.68 -27.46 22.42
C MET A 648 17.20 -28.84 22.82
N ASN A 649 18.50 -29.13 22.61
CA ASN A 649 19.13 -30.39 22.99
C ASN A 649 19.29 -30.54 24.52
N ASN A 650 19.62 -29.45 25.20
CA ASN A 650 19.84 -29.45 26.65
C ASN A 650 18.55 -29.26 27.46
N ASN A 651 17.42 -28.94 26.81
CA ASN A 651 16.16 -28.49 27.41
C ASN A 651 16.34 -27.34 28.43
N ASP A 652 17.32 -26.46 28.22
CA ASP A 652 17.62 -25.32 29.09
C ASP A 652 17.01 -24.03 28.52
N PHE A 653 15.71 -23.84 28.77
CA PHE A 653 14.94 -22.69 28.30
C PHE A 653 15.00 -21.48 29.25
N SER A 654 16.08 -21.35 30.03
CA SER A 654 16.26 -20.19 30.89
C SER A 654 16.42 -18.89 30.07
N PRO A 655 15.86 -17.74 30.53
CA PRO A 655 15.99 -16.48 29.81
C PRO A 655 17.46 -16.11 29.61
N ILE A 656 17.88 -15.94 28.36
CA ILE A 656 19.24 -15.50 28.05
C ILE A 656 19.35 -14.01 28.39
N GLN A 657 19.63 -13.69 29.67
CA GLN A 657 19.99 -12.34 30.08
C GLN A 657 21.39 -12.01 29.54
N SER A 658 21.42 -11.09 28.57
CA SER A 658 22.52 -10.16 28.26
C SER A 658 23.95 -10.65 28.61
N LYS A 659 24.45 -11.69 27.93
CA LYS A 659 25.91 -11.76 27.65
C LYS A 659 26.35 -10.70 26.62
N SER A 660 25.39 -9.97 26.02
CA SER A 660 25.62 -8.87 25.08
C SER A 660 26.09 -7.54 25.69
N GLN A 661 26.29 -7.44 27.00
CA GLN A 661 26.83 -6.23 27.65
C GLN A 661 28.33 -6.32 28.02
N ALA A 662 28.97 -7.47 27.86
CA ALA A 662 30.44 -7.58 27.92
C ALA A 662 31.11 -7.49 26.54
N ILE A 663 30.37 -7.81 25.46
CA ILE A 663 30.90 -7.87 24.09
C ILE A 663 30.89 -6.48 23.41
N LYS A 664 30.00 -5.57 23.83
CA LYS A 664 29.83 -4.23 23.24
C LYS A 664 30.88 -3.18 23.62
N ARG A 665 31.93 -3.53 24.38
CA ARG A 665 33.02 -2.60 24.73
C ARG A 665 34.40 -3.00 24.22
N GLU A 666 34.54 -4.17 23.60
CA GLU A 666 35.79 -4.57 22.93
C GLU A 666 35.64 -4.82 21.42
N GLN A 667 34.43 -5.09 20.89
CA GLN A 667 34.22 -5.36 19.46
C GLN A 667 33.90 -4.14 18.58
N SER A 668 33.87 -2.92 19.11
CA SER A 668 33.67 -1.72 18.26
C SER A 668 34.94 -1.25 17.54
N LEU A 669 35.93 -2.14 17.38
CA LEU A 669 37.19 -1.89 16.67
C LEU A 669 37.63 -3.06 15.76
N ALA A 670 36.85 -4.16 15.61
CA ALA A 670 37.38 -5.44 15.07
C ALA A 670 36.52 -6.20 14.03
N THR A 671 35.39 -5.67 13.52
CA THR A 671 34.57 -6.41 12.53
C THR A 671 33.92 -5.50 11.48
N LEU A 672 34.73 -4.68 10.82
CA LEU A 672 34.34 -4.18 9.49
C LEU A 672 34.64 -5.33 8.50
N ASP A 673 33.75 -5.58 7.55
CA ASP A 673 33.91 -6.51 6.41
C ASP A 673 33.49 -5.66 5.22
N SER A 674 34.44 -4.93 4.66
CA SER A 674 34.16 -3.79 3.79
C SER A 674 33.86 -4.19 2.35
N ASP A 675 34.10 -5.44 1.96
CA ASP A 675 33.73 -6.00 0.66
C ASP A 675 32.66 -7.10 0.71
N GLY A 676 32.30 -7.57 1.91
CA GLY A 676 31.15 -8.43 2.15
C GLY A 676 31.35 -9.88 1.75
N ASP A 677 32.61 -10.34 1.72
CA ASP A 677 33.00 -11.65 1.22
C ASP A 677 32.96 -12.77 2.29
N GLY A 678 32.78 -12.38 3.56
CA GLY A 678 32.70 -13.27 4.71
C GLY A 678 33.98 -13.33 5.57
N LEU A 679 35.04 -12.59 5.22
CA LEU A 679 36.17 -12.25 6.10
C LEU A 679 36.03 -10.84 6.66
N SER A 680 36.58 -10.57 7.85
CA SER A 680 36.63 -9.20 8.36
C SER A 680 37.92 -8.50 7.93
N ASP A 681 37.88 -7.17 7.75
CA ASP A 681 39.01 -6.32 7.39
C ASP A 681 40.25 -6.61 8.25
N GLU A 682 40.08 -6.89 9.55
CA GLU A 682 41.19 -7.22 10.44
C GLU A 682 41.82 -8.59 10.09
N VAL A 683 40.99 -9.59 9.79
CA VAL A 683 41.45 -10.92 9.37
C VAL A 683 42.09 -10.84 7.99
N GLU A 684 41.57 -10.01 7.11
CA GLU A 684 42.11 -9.82 5.76
C GLU A 684 43.46 -9.11 5.80
N ILE A 685 43.57 -8.02 6.56
CA ILE A 685 44.86 -7.34 6.82
C ILE A 685 45.86 -8.32 7.45
N ALA A 686 45.42 -9.16 8.38
CA ALA A 686 46.28 -10.15 9.02
C ALA A 686 46.73 -11.27 8.07
N ARG A 687 45.90 -11.63 7.08
CA ARG A 687 46.21 -12.64 6.05
C ARG A 687 46.91 -12.06 4.83
N GLY A 688 46.93 -10.74 4.69
CA GLY A 688 47.50 -10.04 3.54
C GLY A 688 46.55 -9.95 2.34
N THR A 689 45.28 -10.32 2.51
CA THR A 689 44.19 -10.08 1.55
C THR A 689 43.71 -8.62 1.66
N ASN A 690 42.90 -8.17 0.71
CA ASN A 690 42.50 -6.79 0.53
C ASN A 690 41.07 -6.59 1.05
N PRO A 691 40.87 -5.86 2.17
CA PRO A 691 39.56 -5.65 2.81
C PRO A 691 38.44 -5.03 1.98
N TYR A 692 38.77 -4.60 0.77
CA TYR A 692 37.86 -3.90 -0.15
C TYR A 692 37.75 -4.63 -1.49
N SER A 693 38.23 -5.87 -1.56
CA SER A 693 38.14 -6.73 -2.73
C SER A 693 37.71 -8.11 -2.26
N PRO A 694 36.47 -8.51 -2.57
CA PRO A 694 35.95 -9.77 -2.08
C PRO A 694 36.67 -11.00 -2.66
N ASP A 695 37.64 -10.79 -3.56
CA ASP A 695 38.52 -11.74 -4.22
C ASP A 695 39.86 -11.01 -4.45
N SER A 696 40.87 -11.28 -3.60
CA SER A 696 42.11 -10.50 -3.54
C SER A 696 43.10 -10.86 -4.64
N ASP A 697 43.12 -12.11 -5.08
CA ASP A 697 44.02 -12.57 -6.12
C ASP A 697 43.41 -12.50 -7.54
N GLY A 698 42.09 -12.27 -7.61
CA GLY A 698 41.33 -11.94 -8.80
C GLY A 698 41.02 -13.17 -9.66
N ASP A 699 40.89 -14.35 -9.06
CA ASP A 699 40.64 -15.61 -9.75
C ASP A 699 39.15 -15.99 -9.85
N GLY A 700 38.29 -15.30 -9.11
CA GLY A 700 36.84 -15.41 -9.12
C GLY A 700 36.22 -16.17 -7.95
N VAL A 701 37.01 -16.66 -6.99
CA VAL A 701 36.51 -17.22 -5.73
C VAL A 701 36.69 -16.19 -4.61
N PRO A 702 35.68 -15.94 -3.75
CA PRO A 702 35.87 -14.97 -2.69
C PRO A 702 36.89 -15.39 -1.64
N ASP A 703 37.69 -14.47 -1.09
CA ASP A 703 38.74 -14.79 -0.12
C ASP A 703 38.14 -15.52 1.09
N GLY A 704 36.96 -15.09 1.53
CA GLY A 704 36.22 -15.69 2.64
C GLY A 704 35.79 -17.13 2.37
N GLN A 705 35.48 -17.43 1.11
CA GLN A 705 35.18 -18.78 0.67
C GLN A 705 36.44 -19.63 0.59
N GLU A 706 37.55 -19.10 0.09
CA GLU A 706 38.83 -19.82 0.02
C GLU A 706 39.38 -20.16 1.41
N VAL A 707 39.28 -19.22 2.35
CA VAL A 707 39.65 -19.46 3.75
C VAL A 707 38.75 -20.52 4.40
N ALA A 708 37.46 -20.56 4.07
CA ALA A 708 36.53 -21.56 4.58
C ALA A 708 36.76 -22.96 3.97
N GLU A 709 37.17 -23.01 2.70
CA GLU A 709 37.51 -24.24 1.97
C GLU A 709 38.95 -24.71 2.25
N GLY A 710 39.78 -23.87 2.87
CA GLY A 710 41.15 -24.16 3.27
C GLY A 710 42.18 -23.99 2.15
N THR A 711 41.83 -23.27 1.08
CA THR A 711 42.75 -22.85 0.00
C THR A 711 43.39 -21.50 0.31
N ASP A 712 44.45 -21.14 -0.41
CA ASP A 712 45.18 -19.88 -0.20
C ASP A 712 44.56 -18.70 -0.98
N PRO A 713 43.94 -17.69 -0.31
CA PRO A 713 43.29 -16.54 -0.95
C PRO A 713 44.24 -15.53 -1.62
N LEU A 714 45.54 -15.83 -1.64
CA LEU A 714 46.56 -15.05 -2.36
C LEU A 714 47.14 -15.83 -3.56
N SER A 715 46.60 -17.00 -3.88
CA SER A 715 47.13 -17.90 -4.88
C SER A 715 46.05 -18.44 -5.82
N ALA A 716 45.90 -17.73 -6.93
CA ALA A 716 45.01 -18.00 -8.08
C ALA A 716 45.20 -19.36 -8.80
N SER A 717 46.02 -20.25 -8.24
CA SER A 717 46.32 -21.58 -8.79
C SER A 717 46.01 -22.74 -7.82
N ASP A 718 45.52 -22.44 -6.62
CA ASP A 718 45.29 -23.42 -5.55
C ASP A 718 43.84 -23.94 -5.51
N ASN A 719 42.88 -23.24 -6.12
CA ASN A 719 41.51 -23.71 -6.25
C ASN A 719 41.25 -24.38 -7.62
N SER A 720 40.40 -25.42 -7.62
CA SER A 720 40.07 -26.21 -8.82
C SER A 720 38.92 -25.63 -9.65
N TYR A 721 38.47 -24.41 -9.33
CA TYR A 721 37.34 -23.69 -9.97
C TYR A 721 37.73 -22.85 -11.19
N THR A 722 38.88 -23.13 -11.79
CA THR A 722 39.32 -22.50 -13.04
C THR A 722 38.44 -22.89 -14.24
N LYS A 723 37.32 -22.17 -14.46
CA LYS A 723 36.74 -21.87 -15.79
C LYS A 723 35.51 -20.94 -15.77
N GLN A 724 35.62 -19.72 -15.25
CA GLN A 724 34.95 -18.57 -15.86
C GLN A 724 35.98 -17.48 -16.13
N GLN A 725 36.62 -17.60 -17.30
CA GLN A 725 37.57 -16.63 -17.80
C GLN A 725 36.93 -15.24 -17.82
N ARG A 726 37.58 -14.26 -17.17
CA ARG A 726 37.48 -12.85 -17.55
C ARG A 726 37.55 -12.79 -19.08
N ASP A 727 36.47 -12.39 -19.73
CA ASP A 727 36.37 -12.45 -21.19
C ASP A 727 37.41 -11.49 -21.81
N MET A 728 38.56 -12.04 -22.17
CA MET A 728 39.64 -11.29 -22.79
C MET A 728 39.34 -10.92 -24.24
N THR A 729 38.21 -11.37 -24.81
CA THR A 729 37.82 -11.11 -26.20
C THR A 729 37.78 -9.61 -26.48
N VAL A 730 37.05 -8.84 -25.66
CA VAL A 730 36.97 -7.37 -25.81
C VAL A 730 38.32 -6.70 -25.60
N THR A 731 39.06 -7.12 -24.56
CA THR A 731 40.39 -6.56 -24.25
C THR A 731 41.39 -6.82 -25.39
N ASN A 732 41.35 -8.01 -25.99
CA ASN A 732 42.21 -8.40 -27.09
C ASN A 732 41.83 -7.67 -28.39
N MET A 733 40.53 -7.51 -28.67
CA MET A 733 40.05 -6.69 -29.81
C MET A 733 40.54 -5.24 -29.70
N ILE A 734 40.47 -4.65 -28.49
CA ILE A 734 40.96 -3.29 -28.23
C ILE A 734 42.48 -3.20 -28.41
N LYS A 735 43.24 -4.15 -27.86
CA LYS A 735 44.72 -4.18 -27.98
C LYS A 735 45.19 -4.43 -29.42
N ASN A 736 44.48 -5.25 -30.18
CA ASN A 736 44.78 -5.55 -31.57
C ASN A 736 44.26 -4.48 -32.55
N ASN A 737 43.61 -3.41 -32.04
CA ASN A 737 43.00 -2.35 -32.82
C ASN A 737 41.95 -2.85 -33.84
N ASP A 738 41.25 -3.94 -33.50
CA ASP A 738 40.19 -4.53 -34.31
C ASP A 738 38.85 -3.82 -34.03
N ILE A 739 38.74 -2.60 -34.56
CA ILE A 739 37.58 -1.73 -34.35
C ILE A 739 36.31 -2.35 -34.94
N LYS A 740 36.43 -3.14 -36.02
CA LYS A 740 35.27 -3.76 -36.67
C LYS A 740 34.68 -4.85 -35.79
N ALA A 741 35.51 -5.80 -35.33
CA ALA A 741 35.06 -6.87 -34.46
C ALA A 741 34.52 -6.33 -33.13
N LEU A 742 35.16 -5.29 -32.57
CA LEU A 742 34.68 -4.62 -31.36
C LEU A 742 33.28 -4.01 -31.55
N ASN A 743 33.04 -3.32 -32.68
CA ASN A 743 31.73 -2.74 -32.96
C ASN A 743 30.65 -3.80 -33.18
N GLU A 744 30.98 -4.91 -33.85
CA GLU A 744 30.05 -6.03 -34.03
C GLU A 744 29.71 -6.69 -32.68
N HIS A 745 30.71 -6.92 -31.82
CA HIS A 745 30.50 -7.48 -30.48
C HIS A 745 29.60 -6.57 -29.61
N LEU A 746 29.85 -5.25 -29.61
CA LEU A 746 29.00 -4.31 -28.88
C LEU A 746 27.58 -4.25 -29.46
N LYS A 747 27.42 -4.30 -30.79
CA LYS A 747 26.11 -4.33 -31.45
C LYS A 747 25.31 -5.58 -31.07
N GLU A 748 25.98 -6.73 -30.95
CA GLU A 748 25.36 -7.98 -30.50
C GLU A 748 24.97 -7.92 -29.03
N GLY A 749 25.81 -7.34 -28.17
CA GLY A 749 25.50 -7.12 -26.77
C GLY A 749 24.24 -6.28 -26.55
N ILE A 750 24.01 -5.23 -27.36
CA ILE A 750 22.79 -4.40 -27.25
C ILE A 750 21.52 -5.21 -27.58
N LYS A 751 21.58 -6.21 -28.48
CA LYS A 751 20.42 -7.07 -28.75
C LYS A 751 20.00 -7.87 -27.53
N SER A 752 20.94 -8.23 -26.65
CA SER A 752 20.60 -8.94 -25.41
C SER A 752 19.67 -8.13 -24.50
N TYR A 753 19.70 -6.80 -24.60
CA TYR A 753 18.89 -5.87 -23.80
C TYR A 753 17.42 -5.82 -24.23
N PHE A 754 17.02 -6.52 -25.30
CA PHE A 754 15.60 -6.77 -25.55
C PHE A 754 14.98 -7.75 -24.55
N ASN A 755 15.81 -8.48 -23.79
CA ASN A 755 15.38 -9.21 -22.60
C ASN A 755 15.40 -8.28 -21.38
N SER A 756 14.29 -8.27 -20.62
CA SER A 756 14.10 -7.36 -19.48
C SER A 756 15.13 -7.53 -18.36
N ASP A 757 15.61 -8.75 -18.09
CA ASP A 757 16.59 -9.00 -17.03
C ASP A 757 17.97 -8.44 -17.42
N ASN A 758 18.40 -8.69 -18.66
CA ASN A 758 19.64 -8.13 -19.20
C ASN A 758 19.59 -6.61 -19.29
N TYR A 759 18.42 -6.04 -19.61
CA TYR A 759 18.22 -4.59 -19.61
C TYR A 759 18.34 -4.00 -18.19
N LYS A 760 17.71 -4.66 -17.20
CA LYS A 760 17.81 -4.29 -15.79
C LYS A 760 19.26 -4.32 -15.30
N GLU A 761 20.03 -5.34 -15.64
CA GLU A 761 21.46 -5.40 -15.34
C GLU A 761 22.26 -4.28 -16.01
N PHE A 762 21.88 -3.89 -17.22
CA PHE A 762 22.48 -2.71 -17.85
C PHE A 762 22.13 -1.40 -17.14
N LEU A 763 20.89 -1.24 -16.67
CA LEU A 763 20.48 -0.09 -15.85
C LEU A 763 21.17 -0.07 -14.49
N ASN A 764 21.48 -1.23 -13.89
CA ASN A 764 22.33 -1.31 -12.70
C ASN A 764 23.69 -0.66 -13.00
N GLY A 765 24.30 -1.03 -14.13
CA GLY A 765 25.52 -0.39 -14.62
C GLY A 765 25.38 1.11 -14.91
N MET A 766 24.22 1.59 -15.36
CA MET A 766 23.97 3.04 -15.52
C MET A 766 23.95 3.80 -14.20
N ALA A 767 23.40 3.19 -13.13
CA ALA A 767 23.42 3.77 -11.80
C ALA A 767 24.85 3.82 -11.24
N ASP A 768 25.57 2.70 -11.33
CA ASP A 768 26.95 2.57 -10.83
C ASP A 768 27.91 3.51 -11.61
N PHE A 769 27.70 3.68 -12.92
CA PHE A 769 28.55 4.44 -13.82
C PHE A 769 27.85 5.66 -14.44
N ASN A 770 27.07 6.39 -13.63
CA ASN A 770 26.24 7.53 -14.06
C ASN A 770 26.96 8.63 -14.85
N ASN A 771 28.29 8.75 -14.72
CA ASN A 771 29.13 9.72 -15.43
C ASN A 771 29.74 9.20 -16.74
N TYR A 772 29.38 7.99 -17.19
CA TYR A 772 29.88 7.38 -18.42
C TYR A 772 28.79 7.28 -19.49
N SER A 773 29.19 7.25 -20.77
CA SER A 773 28.26 7.01 -21.87
C SER A 773 27.78 5.54 -21.87
N PRO A 774 26.60 5.22 -22.42
CA PRO A 774 26.10 3.84 -22.51
C PRO A 774 27.11 2.89 -23.16
N ARG A 775 27.85 3.38 -24.16
CA ARG A 775 28.93 2.64 -24.81
C ARG A 775 30.09 2.31 -23.87
N ASN A 776 30.50 3.25 -23.02
CA ASN A 776 31.57 2.99 -22.05
C ASN A 776 31.09 2.07 -20.92
N ILE A 777 29.83 2.20 -20.49
CA ILE A 777 29.22 1.29 -19.52
C ILE A 777 29.22 -0.15 -20.06
N GLN A 778 28.80 -0.33 -21.31
CA GLN A 778 28.85 -1.62 -21.99
C GLN A 778 30.28 -2.17 -22.09
N LEU A 779 31.25 -1.33 -22.43
CA LEU A 779 32.66 -1.72 -22.48
C LEU A 779 33.20 -2.17 -21.11
N ILE A 780 32.83 -1.46 -20.04
CA ILE A 780 33.23 -1.79 -18.67
C ILE A 780 32.63 -3.15 -18.29
N LYS A 781 31.31 -3.29 -18.36
CA LYS A 781 30.60 -4.52 -17.96
C LYS A 781 30.98 -5.73 -18.83
N ALA A 782 31.33 -5.55 -20.10
CA ALA A 782 31.81 -6.64 -20.95
C ALA A 782 33.22 -7.14 -20.58
N GLN A 783 34.07 -6.29 -20.00
CA GLN A 783 35.43 -6.66 -19.56
C GLN A 783 35.47 -7.10 -18.09
N LEU A 784 34.53 -6.60 -17.26
CA LEU A 784 34.38 -6.93 -15.86
C LEU A 784 32.90 -6.75 -15.45
N PRO A 785 32.06 -7.80 -15.55
CA PRO A 785 30.63 -7.72 -15.24
C PRO A 785 30.32 -7.20 -13.82
N GLN A 786 31.15 -7.57 -12.85
CA GLN A 786 31.03 -7.18 -11.44
C GLN A 786 31.58 -5.78 -11.11
N ALA A 787 32.05 -5.00 -12.08
CA ALA A 787 32.59 -3.67 -11.82
C ALA A 787 31.54 -2.74 -11.20
N THR A 788 31.91 -1.99 -10.15
CA THR A 788 31.01 -1.09 -9.40
C THR A 788 31.51 0.36 -9.38
N LEU A 789 32.83 0.59 -9.51
CA LEU A 789 33.39 1.94 -9.52
C LEU A 789 34.73 1.95 -10.27
N VAL A 790 34.79 2.64 -11.41
CA VAL A 790 36.02 2.71 -12.22
C VAL A 790 36.64 4.10 -12.20
N ALA A 791 37.97 4.15 -12.16
CA ALA A 791 38.72 5.39 -12.35
C ALA A 791 40.09 5.15 -13.01
N SER A 792 40.68 6.21 -13.54
CA SER A 792 42.06 6.14 -14.07
C SER A 792 43.07 5.94 -12.94
N PHE A 793 44.23 5.36 -13.26
CA PHE A 793 45.35 5.20 -12.31
C PHE A 793 45.66 6.48 -11.52
N ASN A 794 45.68 7.63 -12.22
CA ASN A 794 45.97 8.92 -11.60
C ASN A 794 44.85 9.41 -10.67
N GLN A 795 43.59 9.08 -10.96
CA GLN A 795 42.47 9.41 -10.08
C GLN A 795 42.49 8.54 -8.82
N TRP A 796 42.73 7.23 -8.96
CA TRP A 796 42.90 6.35 -7.80
C TRP A 796 44.08 6.80 -6.93
N LYS A 797 45.20 7.20 -7.54
CA LYS A 797 46.34 7.77 -6.83
C LYS A 797 45.98 9.01 -6.00
N LYS A 798 45.10 9.88 -6.52
CA LYS A 798 44.61 11.08 -5.81
C LYS A 798 43.69 10.73 -4.65
N ARG A 799 42.90 9.65 -4.79
CA ARG A 799 42.03 9.07 -3.76
C ARG A 799 42.78 8.24 -2.71
N GLY A 800 44.11 8.23 -2.72
CA GLY A 800 44.89 7.43 -1.78
C GLY A 800 45.06 5.96 -2.18
N GLY A 801 44.64 5.55 -3.38
CA GLY A 801 44.78 4.18 -3.90
C GLY A 801 46.05 3.93 -4.72
N SER A 802 46.37 2.65 -4.93
CA SER A 802 47.48 2.13 -5.70
C SER A 802 47.03 0.91 -6.51
N VAL A 803 47.53 0.80 -7.74
CA VAL A 803 47.23 -0.33 -8.64
C VAL A 803 48.56 -0.98 -9.00
N LYS A 804 48.79 -2.23 -8.58
CA LYS A 804 50.00 -3.02 -8.88
C LYS A 804 49.63 -4.39 -9.42
N GLY A 805 50.19 -4.79 -10.56
CA GLY A 805 49.97 -6.12 -11.16
C GLY A 805 48.60 -6.36 -11.82
N GLN A 806 47.62 -5.49 -11.57
CA GLN A 806 46.24 -5.66 -12.03
C GLN A 806 46.02 -5.40 -13.53
N LYS A 807 45.10 -6.14 -14.15
CA LYS A 807 44.74 -5.98 -15.58
C LYS A 807 43.77 -4.81 -15.77
N ALA A 808 44.09 -3.88 -16.67
CA ALA A 808 43.26 -2.70 -16.93
C ALA A 808 41.99 -3.01 -17.74
N ILE A 809 40.91 -2.28 -17.44
CA ILE A 809 39.68 -2.16 -18.24
C ILE A 809 39.87 -1.00 -19.22
N TYR A 810 39.47 -1.15 -20.48
CA TYR A 810 39.62 -0.09 -21.48
C TYR A 810 38.30 0.59 -21.81
N ILE A 811 38.27 1.92 -21.72
CA ILE A 811 37.15 2.78 -22.14
C ILE A 811 37.55 3.70 -23.29
N GLN A 812 36.58 4.29 -23.99
CA GLN A 812 36.82 5.31 -25.01
C GLN A 812 36.76 6.71 -24.41
N ALA A 813 37.86 7.46 -24.52
CA ALA A 813 37.93 8.85 -24.05
C ALA A 813 38.24 9.81 -25.21
N PRO A 814 37.59 10.99 -25.26
CA PRO A 814 37.87 12.00 -26.27
C PRO A 814 39.22 12.69 -26.01
N VAL A 815 40.04 12.80 -27.05
CA VAL A 815 41.34 13.48 -27.03
C VAL A 815 41.40 14.49 -28.17
N LYS A 816 41.68 15.76 -27.83
CA LYS A 816 41.93 16.82 -28.83
C LYS A 816 43.33 16.64 -29.40
N VAL A 817 43.45 16.43 -30.69
CA VAL A 817 44.73 16.36 -31.42
C VAL A 817 44.82 17.47 -32.45
N THR A 818 45.97 18.14 -32.47
CA THR A 818 46.29 19.16 -33.48
C THR A 818 46.28 18.55 -34.87
N ILE A 819 45.55 19.19 -35.78
CA ILE A 819 45.52 18.85 -37.21
C ILE A 819 46.84 19.29 -37.80
N LYS A 820 47.57 18.35 -38.40
CA LYS A 820 48.84 18.63 -39.07
C LYS A 820 48.65 18.70 -40.58
N ASP A 821 49.43 19.55 -41.26
CA ASP A 821 49.52 19.59 -42.71
C ASP A 821 50.32 18.38 -43.27
N ILE A 822 50.47 18.31 -44.59
CA ILE A 822 51.21 17.24 -45.27
C ILE A 822 52.71 17.21 -44.93
N TYR A 823 53.23 18.25 -44.28
CA TYR A 823 54.63 18.38 -43.84
C TYR A 823 54.78 18.15 -42.33
N GLY A 824 53.69 17.87 -41.60
CA GLY A 824 53.70 17.59 -40.17
C GLY A 824 53.59 18.83 -39.26
N ASN A 825 53.37 20.03 -39.82
CA ASN A 825 53.22 21.26 -39.05
C ASN A 825 51.76 21.48 -38.62
N PRO A 826 51.48 22.09 -37.46
CA PRO A 826 50.12 22.47 -37.06
C PRO A 826 49.43 23.33 -38.13
N LYS A 827 48.25 22.93 -38.58
CA LYS A 827 47.39 23.81 -39.37
C LYS A 827 46.81 24.88 -38.45
N ILE A 828 46.96 26.14 -38.85
CA ILE A 828 46.45 27.28 -38.11
C ILE A 828 45.16 27.76 -38.77
N ASP A 829 44.18 28.11 -37.96
CA ASP A 829 42.95 28.77 -38.39
C ASP A 829 43.28 30.18 -38.91
N PRO A 830 42.97 30.50 -40.18
CA PRO A 830 43.28 31.81 -40.78
C PRO A 830 42.57 32.99 -40.12
N GLU A 831 41.43 32.79 -39.46
CA GLU A 831 40.63 33.86 -38.84
C GLU A 831 40.99 34.08 -37.37
N THR A 832 41.28 33.01 -36.63
CA THR A 832 41.53 33.09 -35.18
C THR A 832 43.01 33.01 -34.79
N GLY A 833 43.87 32.51 -35.69
CA GLY A 833 45.30 32.31 -35.42
C GLY A 833 45.61 31.14 -34.47
N GLU A 834 44.61 30.35 -34.07
CA GLU A 834 44.79 29.17 -33.22
C GLU A 834 45.10 27.90 -34.04
N GLU A 835 45.79 26.94 -33.41
CA GLU A 835 45.96 25.61 -34.01
C GLU A 835 44.61 24.91 -34.19
N LEU A 836 44.31 24.48 -35.41
CA LEU A 836 43.15 23.63 -35.68
C LEU A 836 43.32 22.30 -34.95
N LYS A 837 42.34 21.95 -34.10
CA LYS A 837 42.31 20.69 -33.34
C LYS A 837 41.10 19.88 -33.77
N ARG A 838 41.27 18.57 -33.93
CA ARG A 838 40.17 17.61 -34.13
C ARG A 838 40.01 16.74 -32.89
N LEU A 839 38.77 16.34 -32.59
CA LEU A 839 38.46 15.37 -31.55
C LEU A 839 38.64 13.96 -32.12
N ILE A 840 39.42 13.12 -31.45
CA ILE A 840 39.47 11.68 -31.72
C ILE A 840 39.18 10.92 -30.43
N PHE A 841 38.61 9.72 -30.53
CA PHE A 841 38.46 8.85 -29.37
C PHE A 841 39.67 7.92 -29.30
N LYS A 842 40.24 7.77 -28.10
CA LYS A 842 41.31 6.82 -27.82
C LYS A 842 40.89 5.90 -26.69
N SER A 843 41.32 4.63 -26.79
CA SER A 843 41.21 3.68 -25.70
C SER A 843 42.14 4.09 -24.55
N VAL A 844 41.59 4.25 -23.35
CA VAL A 844 42.35 4.60 -22.14
C VAL A 844 42.12 3.56 -21.05
N PRO A 845 43.16 3.21 -20.26
CA PRO A 845 43.03 2.24 -19.18
C PRO A 845 42.39 2.87 -17.93
N VAL A 846 41.42 2.17 -17.37
CA VAL A 846 40.80 2.41 -16.07
C VAL A 846 40.83 1.12 -15.23
N PHE A 847 40.60 1.27 -13.94
CA PHE A 847 40.63 0.18 -12.97
C PHE A 847 39.39 0.28 -12.10
N ASP A 848 38.75 -0.86 -11.84
CA ASP A 848 37.67 -0.96 -10.86
C ASP A 848 38.22 -0.84 -9.43
N VAL A 849 37.37 -0.49 -8.48
CA VAL A 849 37.73 -0.35 -7.06
C VAL A 849 38.29 -1.64 -6.47
N SER A 850 37.78 -2.81 -6.87
CA SER A 850 38.32 -4.12 -6.46
C SER A 850 39.80 -4.32 -6.88
N GLN A 851 40.26 -3.56 -7.87
CA GLN A 851 41.63 -3.64 -8.40
C GLN A 851 42.59 -2.63 -7.74
N VAL A 852 42.16 -1.96 -6.66
CA VAL A 852 42.88 -0.84 -6.04
C VAL A 852 43.11 -1.14 -4.56
N THR A 853 44.36 -1.03 -4.12
CA THR A 853 44.72 -1.13 -2.70
C THR A 853 45.06 0.24 -2.12
N PRO A 854 44.84 0.51 -0.82
CA PRO A 854 45.27 1.75 -0.20
C PRO A 854 46.79 1.95 -0.28
N GLN A 855 47.24 3.20 -0.43
CA GLN A 855 48.65 3.57 -0.29
C GLN A 855 49.08 3.43 1.17
N GLU A 856 50.34 3.02 1.39
CA GLU A 856 50.91 2.88 2.73
C GLU A 856 50.66 4.13 3.60
N GLY A 857 49.93 3.94 4.71
CA GLY A 857 49.57 5.00 5.66
C GLY A 857 48.43 5.93 5.23
N LYS A 858 47.66 5.60 4.17
CA LYS A 858 46.48 6.38 3.73
C LYS A 858 45.24 5.50 3.64
N THR A 859 44.09 6.09 3.90
CA THR A 859 42.77 5.48 3.61
C THR A 859 42.37 5.77 2.17
N LEU A 860 41.59 4.86 1.58
CA LEU A 860 41.05 5.03 0.23
C LEU A 860 39.79 5.91 0.30
N ASP A 861 39.82 7.04 -0.39
CA ASP A 861 38.71 7.99 -0.48
C ASP A 861 37.72 7.52 -1.57
N ILE A 862 36.72 6.77 -1.15
CA ILE A 862 35.65 6.23 -2.01
C ILE A 862 34.38 7.07 -1.75
N PRO A 863 33.73 7.61 -2.79
CA PRO A 863 32.41 8.21 -2.63
C PRO A 863 31.47 7.16 -2.03
N SER A 864 30.70 7.51 -0.98
CA SER A 864 29.63 6.65 -0.47
C SER A 864 28.68 6.35 -1.63
N MET A 865 28.82 5.16 -2.21
CA MET A 865 27.90 4.69 -3.24
C MET A 865 26.73 4.03 -2.52
N SER A 866 25.53 4.41 -2.96
CA SER A 866 24.27 3.69 -2.84
C SER A 866 24.09 2.98 -1.48
N GLY A 867 23.36 3.64 -0.57
CA GLY A 867 22.90 2.98 0.66
C GLY A 867 22.31 1.60 0.34
N ASP A 868 22.52 0.64 1.25
CA ASP A 868 21.98 -0.71 1.11
C ASP A 868 20.47 -0.63 0.87
N ALA A 869 20.04 -0.96 -0.36
CA ALA A 869 18.66 -0.89 -0.82
C ALA A 869 17.70 -1.76 0.02
N THR A 870 18.24 -2.65 0.86
CA THR A 870 17.46 -3.49 1.78
C THR A 870 17.04 -2.76 3.07
N THR A 871 17.53 -1.55 3.33
CA THR A 871 17.18 -0.78 4.52
C THR A 871 15.95 0.09 4.28
N PRO A 872 14.87 -0.01 5.09
CA PRO A 872 13.74 0.89 4.98
C PRO A 872 14.16 2.35 5.11
N LEU A 873 13.73 3.18 4.15
CA LEU A 873 14.09 4.60 4.11
C LEU A 873 13.70 5.27 5.43
N SER A 874 14.70 5.83 6.14
CA SER A 874 14.42 6.48 7.41
C SER A 874 13.52 7.70 7.21
N LYS A 875 12.79 8.09 8.26
CA LYS A 875 11.94 9.28 8.23
C LYS A 875 12.72 10.55 7.88
N GLU A 876 13.98 10.64 8.29
CA GLU A 876 14.84 11.78 7.98
C GLU A 876 15.30 11.76 6.52
N ASP A 877 15.75 10.61 6.04
CA ASP A 877 16.20 10.44 4.65
C ASP A 877 15.06 10.69 3.67
N TYR A 878 13.86 10.18 3.95
CA TYR A 878 12.66 10.47 3.16
C TYR A 878 12.38 11.97 3.08
N ASN A 879 12.42 12.69 4.21
CA ASN A 879 12.14 14.12 4.22
C ASN A 879 13.20 14.91 3.45
N ASN A 880 14.47 14.55 3.59
CA ASN A 880 15.57 15.20 2.87
C ASN A 880 15.47 14.94 1.37
N MET A 881 15.19 13.70 0.96
CA MET A 881 14.97 13.34 -0.45
C MET A 881 13.75 14.04 -1.05
N TYR A 882 12.62 14.05 -0.34
CA TYR A 882 11.43 14.74 -0.81
C TYR A 882 11.66 16.25 -0.96
N ARG A 883 12.35 16.90 -0.01
CA ARG A 883 12.70 18.33 -0.11
C ARG A 883 13.64 18.60 -1.29
N SER A 884 14.63 17.74 -1.51
CA SER A 884 15.53 17.84 -2.65
C SER A 884 14.79 17.75 -3.98
N LEU A 885 13.94 16.72 -4.15
CA LEU A 885 13.14 16.53 -5.36
C LEU A 885 12.14 17.68 -5.57
N LYS A 886 11.52 18.16 -4.49
CA LYS A 886 10.62 19.31 -4.54
C LYS A 886 11.32 20.59 -4.95
N GLU A 887 12.51 20.88 -4.40
CA GLU A 887 13.31 22.04 -4.81
C GLU A 887 13.67 21.97 -6.29
N ILE A 888 14.10 20.80 -6.78
CA ILE A 888 14.43 20.59 -8.20
C ILE A 888 13.20 20.80 -9.08
N SER A 889 12.09 20.15 -8.75
CA SER A 889 10.84 20.26 -9.52
C SER A 889 10.32 21.70 -9.57
N GLN A 890 10.36 22.41 -8.44
CA GLN A 890 10.00 23.84 -8.38
C GLN A 890 10.96 24.74 -9.17
N SER A 891 12.26 24.45 -9.13
CA SER A 891 13.26 25.19 -9.92
C SER A 891 13.04 25.05 -11.43
N ASN A 892 12.46 23.92 -11.85
CA ASN A 892 12.05 23.65 -13.21
C ASN A 892 10.67 24.24 -13.57
N GLY A 893 10.01 24.94 -12.64
CA GLY A 893 8.69 25.54 -12.85
C GLY A 893 7.54 24.53 -12.83
N VAL A 894 7.73 23.36 -12.25
CA VAL A 894 6.74 22.27 -12.17
C VAL A 894 6.32 22.10 -10.69
N PRO A 895 5.16 22.59 -10.25
CA PRO A 895 4.71 22.37 -8.87
C PRO A 895 4.30 20.92 -8.64
N ILE A 896 4.51 20.44 -7.41
CA ILE A 896 4.07 19.12 -6.94
C ILE A 896 2.83 19.30 -6.06
N ARG A 897 1.82 18.45 -6.27
CA ARG A 897 0.56 18.47 -5.52
C ARG A 897 0.10 17.07 -5.18
N PHE A 898 -0.51 16.89 -4.02
CA PHE A 898 -1.15 15.63 -3.63
C PHE A 898 -2.67 15.70 -3.84
N ASP A 899 -3.26 14.72 -4.54
CA ASP A 899 -4.70 14.68 -4.82
C ASP A 899 -5.27 13.27 -4.95
N GLN A 900 -6.60 13.15 -4.93
CA GLN A 900 -7.28 11.89 -5.24
C GLN A 900 -7.12 11.58 -6.73
N THR A 901 -6.41 10.49 -7.02
CA THR A 901 -6.27 9.91 -8.36
C THR A 901 -7.28 8.76 -8.55
N GLU A 902 -7.36 8.19 -9.75
CA GLU A 902 -8.11 6.95 -9.98
C GLU A 902 -7.48 5.76 -9.21
N PRO A 903 -8.27 4.76 -8.77
CA PRO A 903 -7.74 3.57 -8.10
C PRO A 903 -6.65 2.88 -8.92
N GLY A 904 -5.47 2.70 -8.33
CA GLY A 904 -4.31 2.08 -8.99
C GLY A 904 -3.35 3.07 -9.65
N VAL A 905 -3.72 4.35 -9.81
CA VAL A 905 -2.84 5.39 -10.36
C VAL A 905 -2.05 6.04 -9.23
N GLY A 906 -0.73 5.94 -9.30
CA GLY A 906 0.15 6.43 -8.25
C GLY A 906 0.46 7.90 -8.24
N GLY A 907 0.52 8.46 -9.43
CA GLY A 907 0.78 9.85 -9.74
C GLY A 907 0.63 10.01 -11.25
N PHE A 908 0.67 11.26 -11.71
CA PHE A 908 0.80 11.59 -13.11
C PHE A 908 1.33 13.03 -13.25
N TYR A 909 2.05 13.29 -14.34
CA TYR A 909 2.38 14.63 -14.80
C TYR A 909 1.28 15.20 -15.71
N ASP A 910 0.68 16.34 -15.33
CA ASP A 910 -0.33 17.06 -16.12
C ASP A 910 0.38 18.07 -17.06
N THR A 911 0.53 17.71 -18.33
CA THR A 911 1.21 18.56 -19.32
C THR A 911 0.52 19.91 -19.54
N LYS A 912 -0.81 19.99 -19.37
CA LYS A 912 -1.59 21.22 -19.61
C LYS A 912 -1.42 22.24 -18.50
N ARG A 913 -1.32 21.75 -17.26
CA ARG A 913 -1.09 22.59 -16.08
C ARG A 913 0.37 22.73 -15.72
N ASN A 914 1.24 21.95 -16.36
CA ASN A 914 2.65 21.82 -16.05
C ASN A 914 2.88 21.49 -14.57
N GLU A 915 2.12 20.55 -14.00
CA GLU A 915 2.20 20.16 -12.58
C GLU A 915 2.32 18.65 -12.41
N ILE A 916 2.98 18.19 -11.34
CA ILE A 916 3.03 16.79 -10.93
C ILE A 916 1.96 16.55 -9.87
N VAL A 917 1.08 15.58 -10.11
CA VAL A 917 0.03 15.16 -9.17
C VAL A 917 0.39 13.79 -8.62
N ILE A 918 0.61 13.69 -7.31
CA ILE A 918 0.85 12.43 -6.61
C ILE A 918 -0.45 11.99 -5.90
N SER A 919 -0.75 10.70 -5.96
CA SER A 919 -1.94 10.14 -5.30
C SER A 919 -1.89 10.33 -3.79
N ASN A 920 -3.01 10.80 -3.22
CA ASN A 920 -3.26 10.85 -1.79
C ASN A 920 -4.13 9.68 -1.28
N GLN A 921 -4.37 8.65 -2.12
CA GLN A 921 -5.03 7.42 -1.69
C GLN A 921 -4.19 6.71 -0.62
N ALA A 922 -4.85 6.17 0.41
CA ALA A 922 -4.16 5.61 1.58
C ALA A 922 -3.39 4.31 1.26
N LYS A 923 -2.21 4.15 1.89
CA LYS A 923 -1.24 3.02 1.84
C LYS A 923 -0.19 3.09 0.72
N ARG A 924 0.73 4.07 0.77
CA ARG A 924 1.94 4.08 -0.08
C ARG A 924 3.18 4.18 0.77
N GLN A 925 4.12 3.26 0.58
CA GLN A 925 5.40 3.28 1.28
C GLN A 925 6.21 4.53 0.88
N PRO A 926 6.99 5.14 1.79
CA PRO A 926 7.83 6.31 1.47
C PRO A 926 8.68 6.13 0.21
N ALA A 927 9.31 4.97 0.06
CA ALA A 927 10.08 4.60 -1.13
C ALA A 927 9.26 4.62 -2.42
N GLN A 928 8.01 4.14 -2.39
CA GLN A 928 7.10 4.16 -3.54
C GLN A 928 6.68 5.59 -3.92
N VAL A 929 6.51 6.47 -2.93
CA VAL A 929 6.20 7.89 -3.18
C VAL A 929 7.37 8.58 -3.86
N ILE A 930 8.60 8.38 -3.36
CA ILE A 930 9.81 8.92 -3.98
C ILE A 930 10.01 8.37 -5.39
N GLY A 931 9.87 7.05 -5.58
CA GLY A 931 9.98 6.41 -6.89
C GLY A 931 8.92 6.88 -7.90
N THR A 932 7.68 7.09 -7.45
CA THR A 932 6.63 7.70 -8.28
C THR A 932 7.00 9.13 -8.64
N LEU A 933 7.46 9.93 -7.68
CA LEU A 933 7.83 11.32 -7.93
C LEU A 933 8.97 11.45 -8.95
N ILE A 934 10.01 10.61 -8.85
CA ILE A 934 11.12 10.59 -9.82
C ILE A 934 10.61 10.21 -11.22
N HIS A 935 9.70 9.23 -11.31
CA HIS A 935 9.08 8.83 -12.58
C HIS A 935 8.29 9.98 -13.21
N GLU A 936 7.45 10.68 -12.43
CA GLU A 936 6.70 11.84 -12.94
C GLU A 936 7.62 13.02 -13.28
N MET A 937 8.73 13.21 -12.56
CA MET A 937 9.74 14.20 -12.90
C MET A 937 10.38 13.88 -14.26
N ALA A 938 10.70 12.62 -14.54
CA ALA A 938 11.21 12.21 -15.85
C ALA A 938 10.20 12.53 -16.97
N HIS A 939 8.89 12.31 -16.75
CA HIS A 939 7.87 12.77 -17.69
C HIS A 939 7.85 14.29 -17.85
N SER A 940 7.98 15.06 -16.77
CA SER A 940 7.98 16.53 -16.84
C SER A 940 9.16 17.11 -17.64
N GLU A 941 10.32 16.45 -17.58
CA GLU A 941 11.54 16.93 -18.24
C GLU A 941 11.62 16.45 -19.70
N LEU A 942 11.29 15.18 -19.96
CA LEU A 942 11.40 14.57 -21.29
C LEU A 942 10.13 14.72 -22.14
N HIS A 943 8.94 14.77 -21.54
CA HIS A 943 7.65 14.59 -22.22
C HIS A 943 6.68 15.76 -22.05
N ASN A 944 7.17 16.96 -21.72
CA ASN A 944 6.33 18.16 -21.78
C ASN A 944 6.05 18.58 -23.23
N ASP A 945 4.98 19.35 -23.44
CA ASP A 945 4.50 19.76 -24.76
C ASP A 945 5.58 20.45 -25.61
N LYS A 946 6.47 21.23 -24.97
CA LYS A 946 7.58 21.92 -25.64
C LYS A 946 8.66 20.93 -26.09
N THR A 947 9.14 20.07 -25.19
CA THR A 947 10.17 19.06 -25.50
C THR A 947 9.68 18.09 -26.57
N ILE A 948 8.42 17.65 -26.52
CA ILE A 948 7.81 16.78 -27.54
C ILE A 948 7.79 17.51 -28.89
N ALA A 949 7.30 18.75 -28.94
CA ALA A 949 7.22 19.51 -30.18
C ALA A 949 8.59 19.80 -30.81
N GLU A 950 9.62 20.05 -29.99
CA GLU A 950 10.97 20.41 -30.46
C GLU A 950 11.82 19.19 -30.82
N ASN A 951 11.71 18.09 -30.06
CA ASN A 951 12.66 16.99 -30.13
C ASN A 951 12.05 15.64 -30.56
N TYR A 952 10.75 15.41 -30.29
CA TYR A 952 10.12 14.09 -30.49
C TYR A 952 8.63 14.16 -30.92
N PRO A 953 8.30 14.75 -32.09
CA PRO A 953 6.90 14.95 -32.50
C PRO A 953 6.11 13.64 -32.69
N ASP A 954 6.80 12.51 -32.92
CA ASP A 954 6.22 11.18 -33.12
C ASP A 954 6.45 10.22 -31.93
N LEU A 955 6.70 10.74 -30.72
CA LEU A 955 6.95 9.91 -29.54
C LEU A 955 5.75 9.02 -29.22
N LYS A 956 5.95 7.70 -29.20
CA LYS A 956 4.93 6.75 -28.77
C LYS A 956 4.85 6.73 -27.25
N TYR A 957 3.63 6.55 -26.72
CA TYR A 957 3.40 6.40 -25.28
C TYR A 957 4.33 5.36 -24.63
N SER A 958 4.43 4.17 -25.21
CA SER A 958 5.32 3.10 -24.73
C SER A 958 6.81 3.47 -24.69
N THR A 959 7.26 4.37 -25.59
CA THR A 959 8.64 4.86 -25.60
C THR A 959 8.86 5.84 -24.45
N GLY A 960 7.89 6.74 -24.22
CA GLY A 960 7.95 7.67 -23.10
C GLY A 960 7.92 6.96 -21.74
N GLU A 961 7.04 5.97 -21.58
CA GLU A 961 7.00 5.14 -20.36
C GLU A 961 8.32 4.39 -20.14
N LEU A 962 8.90 3.77 -21.19
CA LEU A 962 10.22 3.12 -21.08
C LEU A 962 11.30 4.11 -20.61
N GLN A 963 11.35 5.32 -21.17
CA GLN A 963 12.31 6.34 -20.76
C GLN A 963 12.11 6.73 -19.28
N ALA A 964 10.88 7.02 -18.87
CA ALA A 964 10.57 7.46 -17.52
C ALA A 964 10.75 6.35 -16.47
N GLU A 965 10.39 5.10 -16.79
CA GLU A 965 10.62 3.94 -15.93
C GLU A 965 12.12 3.66 -15.76
N SER A 966 12.90 3.72 -16.84
CA SER A 966 14.35 3.50 -16.77
C SER A 966 15.07 4.60 -16.00
N VAL A 967 14.71 5.87 -16.20
CA VAL A 967 15.26 6.99 -15.41
C VAL A 967 14.92 6.81 -13.93
N ALA A 968 13.66 6.51 -13.61
CA ALA A 968 13.26 6.27 -12.22
C ALA A 968 14.02 5.10 -11.59
N TYR A 969 14.23 4.01 -12.31
CA TYR A 969 15.00 2.86 -11.82
C TYR A 969 16.46 3.23 -11.52
N VAL A 970 17.14 3.88 -12.47
CA VAL A 970 18.56 4.28 -12.33
C VAL A 970 18.75 5.23 -11.15
N VAL A 971 17.90 6.25 -11.06
CA VAL A 971 17.98 7.27 -10.00
C VAL A 971 17.63 6.67 -8.63
N SER A 972 16.56 5.85 -8.52
CA SER A 972 16.20 5.21 -7.25
C SER A 972 17.29 4.26 -6.75
N ARG A 973 17.94 3.49 -7.65
CA ARG A 973 19.08 2.64 -7.31
C ARG A 973 20.27 3.46 -6.81
N HIS A 974 20.61 4.56 -7.49
CA HIS A 974 21.67 5.48 -7.05
C HIS A 974 21.41 6.04 -5.65
N LEU A 975 20.14 6.30 -5.32
CA LEU A 975 19.73 6.77 -4.00
C LEU A 975 19.64 5.66 -2.93
N GLY A 976 19.88 4.39 -3.28
CA GLY A 976 19.76 3.26 -2.35
C GLY A 976 18.31 2.97 -1.94
N ILE A 977 17.33 3.22 -2.82
CA ILE A 977 15.90 3.02 -2.53
C ILE A 977 15.40 1.78 -3.28
N ASP A 978 14.96 0.77 -2.55
CA ASP A 978 14.13 -0.29 -3.14
C ASP A 978 12.67 0.16 -3.24
N MET A 979 12.16 0.22 -4.47
CA MET A 979 10.77 0.60 -4.75
C MET A 979 9.77 -0.54 -4.45
N GLY A 980 10.25 -1.76 -4.14
CA GLY A 980 9.41 -2.92 -3.78
C GLY A 980 8.50 -3.41 -4.93
N ILE A 981 8.82 -3.02 -6.16
CA ILE A 981 8.10 -3.41 -7.39
C ILE A 981 9.15 -3.93 -8.36
N GLU A 982 9.06 -5.20 -8.73
CA GLU A 982 9.78 -5.72 -9.90
C GLU A 982 9.27 -4.97 -11.14
N ARG A 983 10.00 -3.94 -11.59
CA ARG A 983 9.67 -3.24 -12.84
C ARG A 983 9.95 -4.18 -14.01
N SER A 984 8.90 -4.55 -14.74
CA SER A 984 9.02 -5.37 -15.94
C SER A 984 8.98 -4.47 -17.18
N PHE A 985 10.06 -4.43 -17.95
CA PHE A 985 10.18 -3.64 -19.17
C PHE A 985 9.55 -4.35 -20.38
N GLY A 986 8.28 -4.79 -20.24
CA GLY A 986 7.61 -5.69 -21.20
C GLY A 986 7.52 -5.17 -22.64
N TYR A 987 7.65 -3.86 -22.85
CA TYR A 987 7.62 -3.23 -24.17
C TYR A 987 8.86 -3.52 -25.02
N LEU A 988 10.01 -3.86 -24.42
CA LEU A 988 11.28 -4.10 -25.11
C LEU A 988 11.21 -5.28 -26.09
N ALA A 989 10.48 -6.34 -25.74
CA ALA A 989 10.33 -7.53 -26.59
C ALA A 989 9.69 -7.18 -27.97
N SER A 990 8.79 -6.18 -28.00
CA SER A 990 8.15 -5.73 -29.24
C SER A 990 9.11 -5.00 -30.19
N TRP A 991 10.20 -4.42 -29.66
CA TRP A 991 11.20 -3.69 -30.46
C TRP A 991 12.25 -4.63 -31.05
N ALA A 992 12.46 -5.81 -30.47
CA ALA A 992 13.40 -6.82 -30.99
C ALA A 992 13.08 -7.26 -32.42
N VAL A 993 11.79 -7.26 -32.78
CA VAL A 993 11.27 -7.68 -34.09
C VAL A 993 10.89 -6.52 -35.00
N ALA A 994 11.00 -5.27 -34.52
CA ALA A 994 10.64 -4.07 -35.28
C ALA A 994 11.80 -3.62 -36.19
N GLU A 995 11.48 -3.14 -37.40
CA GLU A 995 12.46 -2.56 -38.31
C GLU A 995 13.10 -1.31 -37.66
N GLY A 996 14.44 -1.28 -37.55
CA GLY A 996 15.17 -0.21 -36.87
C GLY A 996 15.11 -0.24 -35.32
N GLY A 997 14.59 -1.32 -34.73
CA GLY A 997 14.41 -1.42 -33.27
C GLY A 997 15.70 -1.30 -32.46
N LEU A 998 16.83 -1.75 -33.01
CA LEU A 998 18.14 -1.68 -32.35
C LEU A 998 18.71 -0.25 -32.35
N GLU A 999 18.58 0.46 -33.47
CA GLU A 999 18.94 1.86 -33.58
C GLU A 999 18.06 2.72 -32.65
N SER A 1000 16.75 2.40 -32.58
CA SER A 1000 15.82 3.03 -31.63
C SER A 1000 16.25 2.79 -30.18
N LEU A 1001 16.53 1.55 -29.78
CA LEU A 1001 16.98 1.21 -28.42
C LEU A 1001 18.26 1.96 -28.05
N THR A 1002 19.24 1.99 -28.96
CA THR A 1002 20.51 2.71 -28.74
C THR A 1002 20.27 4.19 -28.45
N ALA A 1003 19.40 4.85 -29.22
CA ALA A 1003 19.04 6.24 -28.98
C ALA A 1003 18.32 6.44 -27.63
N GLN A 1004 17.45 5.50 -27.23
CA GLN A 1004 16.78 5.57 -25.93
C GLN A 1004 17.75 5.43 -24.75
N LEU A 1005 18.75 4.55 -24.86
CA LEU A 1005 19.78 4.39 -23.83
C LEU A 1005 20.58 5.68 -23.61
N GLU A 1006 20.85 6.44 -24.67
CA GLU A 1006 21.53 7.74 -24.57
C GLU A 1006 20.68 8.79 -23.86
N ILE A 1007 19.37 8.84 -24.16
CA ILE A 1007 18.42 9.75 -23.50
C ILE A 1007 18.31 9.41 -22.02
N VAL A 1008 18.08 8.14 -21.69
CA VAL A 1008 17.97 7.65 -20.30
C VAL A 1008 19.24 7.95 -19.51
N GLN A 1009 20.42 7.66 -20.06
CA GLN A 1009 21.69 7.93 -19.38
C GLN A 1009 21.87 9.42 -19.10
N LYS A 1010 21.63 10.27 -20.12
CA LYS A 1010 21.80 11.72 -19.99
C LYS A 1010 20.86 12.31 -18.95
N GLU A 1011 19.60 11.92 -18.98
CA GLU A 1011 18.59 12.41 -18.05
C GLU A 1011 18.88 11.93 -16.63
N SER A 1012 19.15 10.63 -16.46
CA SER A 1012 19.47 10.04 -15.16
C SER A 1012 20.71 10.71 -14.54
N ALA A 1013 21.77 10.91 -15.32
CA ALA A 1013 23.00 11.56 -14.85
C ALA A 1013 22.74 13.00 -14.39
N SER A 1014 21.98 13.77 -15.17
CA SER A 1014 21.65 15.16 -14.84
C SER A 1014 20.74 15.28 -13.62
N LEU A 1015 19.77 14.37 -13.48
CA LEU A 1015 18.88 14.35 -12.32
C LEU A 1015 19.62 13.91 -11.06
N ILE A 1016 20.47 12.87 -11.15
CA ILE A 1016 21.35 12.43 -10.04
C ILE A 1016 22.23 13.58 -9.55
N GLU A 1017 22.92 14.29 -10.45
CA GLU A 1017 23.80 15.41 -10.07
C GLU A 1017 23.04 16.50 -9.30
N ARG A 1018 21.85 16.86 -9.77
CA ARG A 1018 20.98 17.85 -9.10
C ARG A 1018 20.49 17.35 -7.74
N ILE A 1019 20.12 16.07 -7.64
CA ILE A 1019 19.67 15.45 -6.40
C ILE A 1019 20.82 15.40 -5.40
N ASP A 1020 22.01 14.93 -5.78
CA ASP A 1020 23.18 14.85 -4.88
C ASP A 1020 23.56 16.24 -4.34
N HIS A 1021 23.51 17.26 -5.19
CA HIS A 1021 23.74 18.65 -4.78
C HIS A 1021 22.69 19.15 -3.78
N ALA A 1022 21.39 18.92 -4.06
CA ALA A 1022 20.30 19.32 -3.16
C ALA A 1022 20.30 18.52 -1.85
N MET A 1023 20.60 17.22 -1.90
CA MET A 1023 20.71 16.33 -0.74
C MET A 1023 21.80 16.80 0.21
N THR A 1024 22.97 17.18 -0.32
CA THR A 1024 24.07 17.74 0.49
C THR A 1024 23.61 18.97 1.29
N LYS A 1025 22.76 19.82 0.70
CA LYS A 1025 22.20 21.01 1.38
C LYS A 1025 21.26 20.61 2.52
N TYR A 1026 20.32 19.67 2.27
CA TYR A 1026 19.34 19.29 3.29
C TYR A 1026 19.90 18.39 4.41
N GLN A 1027 20.90 17.55 4.10
CA GLN A 1027 21.65 16.80 5.11
C GLN A 1027 22.42 17.76 6.04
N LYS A 1028 23.12 18.77 5.48
CA LYS A 1028 23.78 19.80 6.30
C LYS A 1028 22.79 20.60 7.14
N LEU A 1029 21.62 20.95 6.59
CA LEU A 1029 20.56 21.63 7.34
C LEU A 1029 20.00 20.79 8.49
N SER A 1030 19.91 19.47 8.33
CA SER A 1030 19.44 18.58 9.39
C SER A 1030 20.51 18.37 10.46
N GLU A 1031 21.77 18.20 10.07
CA GLU A 1031 22.94 18.18 10.96
C GLU A 1031 23.09 19.50 11.75
N ASP A 1032 22.97 20.65 11.08
CA ASP A 1032 23.01 21.96 11.73
C ASP A 1032 21.83 22.19 12.67
N LYS A 1033 20.63 21.64 12.37
CA LYS A 1033 19.48 21.63 13.29
C LYS A 1033 19.75 20.76 14.53
N VAL A 1034 20.50 19.67 14.42
CA VAL A 1034 20.92 18.82 15.55
C VAL A 1034 21.99 19.53 16.39
N VAL A 1035 23.00 20.14 15.76
CA VAL A 1035 24.07 20.90 16.44
C VAL A 1035 23.54 22.19 17.09
N SER A 1036 22.55 22.83 16.48
CA SER A 1036 21.86 23.98 17.09
C SER A 1036 20.86 23.57 18.18
N ARG A 1037 20.29 22.35 18.17
CA ARG A 1037 19.54 21.81 19.32
C ARG A 1037 20.42 21.66 20.57
N ASP A 1038 21.69 21.31 20.41
CA ASP A 1038 22.66 21.24 21.51
C ASP A 1038 23.14 22.62 22.00
N LYS A 1039 23.03 23.67 21.18
CA LYS A 1039 23.38 25.06 21.55
C LYS A 1039 22.18 25.95 21.89
N VAL A 1040 20.95 25.53 21.57
CA VAL A 1040 19.68 26.25 21.81
C VAL A 1040 18.89 25.56 22.93
N SER A 1041 19.57 25.11 23.99
CA SER A 1041 18.92 24.75 25.26
C SER A 1041 18.49 25.99 26.09
N THR A 1042 18.51 27.18 25.49
CA THR A 1042 18.16 28.46 26.14
C THR A 1042 17.29 29.38 25.27
N LYS A 1043 16.39 28.83 24.46
CA LYS A 1043 15.15 29.54 24.08
C LYS A 1043 13.93 28.67 24.43
N GLU A 1044 12.99 29.30 25.12
CA GLU A 1044 11.90 28.74 25.92
C GLU A 1044 11.08 27.66 25.20
N ASN A 1045 11.09 26.44 25.74
CA ASN A 1045 10.16 25.39 25.34
C ASN A 1045 8.93 25.46 26.25
N THR A 1046 7.91 26.20 25.78
CA THR A 1046 6.65 26.49 26.48
C THR A 1046 5.94 25.23 27.03
N PHE A 1047 6.16 24.07 26.40
CA PHE A 1047 5.60 22.79 26.83
C PHE A 1047 6.20 22.28 28.14
N TYR A 1048 7.53 22.29 28.30
CA TYR A 1048 8.15 21.84 29.55
C TYR A 1048 8.02 22.88 30.67
N ASP A 1049 7.95 24.16 30.34
CA ASP A 1049 7.73 25.24 31.30
C ASP A 1049 6.31 25.19 31.92
N SER A 1050 5.28 24.94 31.10
CA SER A 1050 3.91 24.71 31.57
C SER A 1050 3.78 23.42 32.40
N LEU A 1051 4.47 22.34 32.02
CA LEU A 1051 4.58 21.11 32.82
C LEU A 1051 5.27 21.34 34.18
N ALA A 1052 6.30 22.18 34.21
CA ALA A 1052 7.00 22.57 35.44
C ALA A 1052 6.13 23.47 36.34
N GLN A 1053 5.38 24.41 35.76
CA GLN A 1053 4.40 25.23 36.49
C GLN A 1053 3.23 24.40 37.03
N ALA A 1054 2.73 23.44 36.26
CA ALA A 1054 1.69 22.51 36.70
C ALA A 1054 2.18 21.65 37.89
N LYS A 1055 3.41 21.13 37.82
CA LYS A 1055 4.05 20.41 38.94
C LYS A 1055 4.20 21.29 40.19
N LYS A 1056 4.55 22.57 40.05
CA LYS A 1056 4.60 23.54 41.16
C LYS A 1056 3.21 23.81 41.77
N ARG A 1057 2.15 23.91 40.95
CA ARG A 1057 0.76 24.10 41.42
C ARG A 1057 0.20 22.89 42.16
N THR A 1058 0.61 21.66 41.81
CA THR A 1058 0.24 20.44 42.55
C THR A 1058 0.99 20.28 43.87
N ASN A 1059 2.23 20.77 43.98
CA ASN A 1059 3.02 20.69 45.22
C ASN A 1059 2.74 21.84 46.20
N GLY A 1060 2.10 22.94 45.77
CA GLY A 1060 1.79 24.09 46.61
C GLY A 1060 0.47 24.01 47.39
N LYS A 1061 -0.31 22.93 47.27
CA LYS A 1061 -1.64 22.78 47.93
C LYS A 1061 -1.64 21.99 49.24
N THR A 1062 -0.47 21.66 49.80
CA THR A 1062 -0.34 20.92 51.06
C THR A 1062 0.42 21.67 52.16
N ALA A 1063 0.70 22.96 52.00
CA ALA A 1063 1.45 23.72 53.01
C ALA A 1063 1.01 25.19 53.11
N GLU A 1064 -0.28 25.45 53.35
CA GLU A 1064 -0.77 26.76 53.80
C GLU A 1064 -2.22 26.66 54.27
N GLU A 1065 -2.47 25.95 55.37
CA GLU A 1065 -3.69 26.11 56.21
C GLU A 1065 -3.52 25.29 57.51
N ASP A 1066 -2.53 25.65 58.32
CA ASP A 1066 -2.48 25.24 59.72
C ASP A 1066 -1.56 26.19 60.49
N GLU A 1067 -2.00 27.43 60.72
CA GLU A 1067 -1.55 28.24 61.87
C GLU A 1067 -2.43 29.49 62.07
N ALA A 1068 -3.42 29.40 62.97
CA ALA A 1068 -3.80 30.52 63.83
C ALA A 1068 -4.50 30.03 65.11
N PRO A 1069 -4.39 30.76 66.24
CA PRO A 1069 -4.09 30.17 67.54
C PRO A 1069 -5.32 29.78 68.36
N LYS A 1070 -5.17 28.70 69.15
CA LYS A 1070 -6.06 28.38 70.27
C LYS A 1070 -6.06 29.50 71.32
N LYS A 1071 -7.24 30.02 71.65
CA LYS A 1071 -7.61 30.32 73.05
C LYS A 1071 -9.09 30.03 73.28
N SER A 1072 -9.32 29.15 74.24
CA SER A 1072 -10.60 28.80 74.84
C SER A 1072 -11.20 29.95 75.65
N GLN A 1073 -12.53 29.85 75.89
CA GLN A 1073 -13.45 30.68 76.67
C GLN A 1073 -14.17 31.76 75.83
N GLY A 1074 -15.50 31.82 75.76
CA GLY A 1074 -16.54 31.00 76.36
C GLY A 1074 -17.93 31.61 76.12
N ILE A 1075 -18.94 30.85 76.59
CA ILE A 1075 -20.32 31.24 76.94
C ILE A 1075 -21.40 31.12 75.84
N GLN A 1076 -22.11 29.99 75.94
CA GLN A 1076 -23.59 29.80 75.96
C GLN A 1076 -24.48 30.76 75.16
N MET A 1077 -25.19 30.23 74.17
CA MET A 1077 -26.50 29.56 74.34
C MET A 1077 -26.74 28.59 73.18
#